data_AF-A0A510V424-F1
#
_entry.id   AF-A0A510V424-F1
#
_cell.length_a   1.000
_cell.length_b   1.000
_cell.length_c   1.000
_cell.angle_alpha   90.00
_cell.angle_beta   90.00
_cell.angle_gamma   90.00
#
_symmetry.space_group_name_H-M   'P 1'
#
loop_
_entity.id
_entity.type
_entity.pdbx_description
1 polymer ?
#
loop_
_entity_poly.entity_id
_entity_poly.type
_entity_poly.pdbx_seq_one_letter_code
_entity_poly.pdbx_strand_id
1 'polypeptide(L)'
;MSRQLTTALLVTALLAVPLVAVPASAATAAEPTRAASVDELDLDGVDGSAAAELPATPPVPAETLDGASGSVALDQADEPTAEEPTAEEPAPDVLTAELDTALFSVLGVTWDAGPQDAVIRYRVRQAGEWTAWEAVAAGDVAPDTGLADDSPTGARAAADPIVAIDADGLQLWAESASGEVTGLKAVLVDPGVQAGDDAAAVAAAAVPVPGQPAIVSRAGWGADESLRSCPPEYSTQMVSAAVHHTASTNSYGPDDVPALLRGFYAYHTRPEAEGGRGWCDIGYNFLVDRYGRVFEGRAGGITATVVGVHTGGFNSRTIGIAAIGDFSSVAVPDVLTEALASLIAWKFSIHGISAGTDVTMISGGGASKFPAGTAVTFSTIYGHRDAQLTSCPGQNLYNLLPYLRTRVAELANASVGASPRGVWDSVTTTATSLTVAGWAFDPETADPIVVEVRVDGALSTVLADRNRPDIGALYPAVGPRHGFSLTVPRAGGTYVVCLAAANVLNGTTVSLGCRTVTVRNQAPIGAVDSVVVTRTGVTVAGWVLDPDTSASTQAHVYIDGVGIAVTADRPRPDIGAAFGKGSAHGFTVTRALAAGDHSMCAYSIDSAGGAHTLLLCQAFTVRARPASGLWPMLDVVHAVPGGGMNLWEVSLASADPARGKPLLTGTLGAGGFRYGDSRTTTGRFGNVTGRDDGSPDRLVAHNQPGGGILLWVVGGGPDTGPRIWADLRGGGWSWADSEQLVGDVNGDKLDDVVSVHRSRVGAGVGTNVWAHLNTGAGFAAPALWATIAPTGAPGGDVPASSVPFRDSRYLLGDTDGDGRADLVTVHRSRAGASAITYAVWRSTGSGLATPASTTSADAGGGWRFDLSRDVLANVDGRGGKELVTVHHQPGDGVLLWSRTLGSGRFGAPTIRADLRTGGWSWTGSRQSAADVDGDGDDEVVTVHAQPGGGELVWVHPSGASGPQAPVLVADLRGGGWSYSASRESIGLLR
;
A
#
# COMPACT_ATOMS: atom_id res chain seq x y z
N MET A 1 -15.10 25.62 47.46
CA MET A 1 -14.38 24.85 48.48
C MET A 1 -13.11 24.32 47.85
N SER A 2 -11.97 24.82 48.33
CA SER A 2 -10.61 24.59 47.82
C SER A 2 -10.10 23.18 48.13
N ARG A 3 -9.39 22.54 47.19
CA ARG A 3 -8.39 21.46 47.36
C ARG A 3 -7.51 21.43 46.10
N GLN A 4 -6.37 22.13 46.10
CA GLN A 4 -5.01 21.61 46.34
C GLN A 4 -4.63 20.41 45.46
N LEU A 5 -3.87 20.68 44.39
CA LEU A 5 -3.01 19.72 43.69
C LEU A 5 -1.56 19.94 44.14
N THR A 6 -0.92 18.86 44.57
CA THR A 6 0.49 18.81 44.96
C THR A 6 1.30 18.36 43.74
N THR A 7 2.21 19.20 43.24
CA THR A 7 3.17 18.85 42.19
C THR A 7 4.50 18.46 42.86
N ALA A 8 4.96 17.23 42.65
CA ALA A 8 6.28 16.78 43.09
C ALA A 8 7.33 17.19 42.05
N LEU A 9 8.31 17.98 42.47
CA LEU A 9 9.47 18.40 41.68
C LEU A 9 10.61 17.40 41.94
N LEU A 10 11.05 16.65 40.92
CA LEU A 10 12.29 15.87 40.99
C LEU A 10 13.48 16.81 40.70
N VAL A 11 14.40 16.91 41.65
CA VAL A 11 15.66 17.65 41.54
C VAL A 11 16.74 16.69 41.05
N THR A 12 17.25 16.89 39.84
CA THR A 12 18.45 16.21 39.31
C THR A 12 19.68 17.03 39.71
N ALA A 13 20.55 16.45 40.56
CA ALA A 13 21.84 17.04 40.92
C ALA A 13 22.88 16.76 39.82
N LEU A 14 23.37 17.80 39.15
CA LEU A 14 24.55 17.73 38.29
C LEU A 14 25.82 17.80 39.16
N LEU A 15 26.62 16.74 39.14
CA LEU A 15 27.99 16.74 39.65
C LEU A 15 28.90 17.41 38.60
N ALA A 16 29.40 18.61 38.92
CA ALA A 16 30.42 19.28 38.13
C ALA A 16 31.80 18.67 38.44
N VAL A 17 32.44 18.09 37.42
CA VAL A 17 33.86 17.71 37.43
C VAL A 17 34.67 18.93 36.96
N PRO A 18 35.78 19.31 37.62
CA PRO A 18 36.55 20.48 37.21
C PRO A 18 37.39 20.14 35.96
N LEU A 19 37.26 20.95 34.91
CA LEU A 19 38.20 20.97 33.79
C LEU A 19 39.57 21.41 34.29
N VAL A 20 40.54 20.50 34.25
CA VAL A 20 41.96 20.85 34.31
C VAL A 20 42.35 21.34 32.92
N ALA A 21 42.68 22.63 32.81
CA ALA A 21 43.21 23.21 31.58
C ALA A 21 44.63 22.68 31.33
N VAL A 22 44.77 21.87 30.28
CA VAL A 22 46.07 21.51 29.69
C VAL A 22 46.54 22.71 28.85
N PRO A 23 47.82 23.13 28.92
CA PRO A 23 48.30 24.28 28.16
C PRO A 23 48.28 23.94 26.66
N ALA A 24 47.82 24.89 25.84
CA ALA A 24 47.87 24.80 24.40
C ALA A 24 49.33 24.66 23.94
N SER A 25 49.71 23.45 23.53
CA SER A 25 50.88 23.22 22.69
C SER A 25 50.60 23.85 21.33
N ALA A 26 51.64 24.45 20.75
CA ALA A 26 51.60 25.16 19.49
C ALA A 26 50.86 24.38 18.39
N ALA A 27 49.93 25.06 17.70
CA ALA A 27 49.29 24.56 16.51
C ALA A 27 50.36 24.25 15.45
N THR A 28 50.64 22.95 15.26
CA THR A 28 51.23 22.45 14.03
C THR A 28 50.27 22.75 12.88
N ALA A 29 50.81 23.19 11.74
CA ALA A 29 50.03 23.50 10.55
C ALA A 29 49.12 22.32 10.19
N ALA A 30 47.84 22.58 9.93
CA ALA A 30 46.92 21.56 9.42
C ALA A 30 47.47 21.02 8.10
N GLU A 31 47.66 19.71 8.02
CA GLU A 31 48.04 19.03 6.79
C GLU A 31 46.96 19.23 5.70
N PRO A 32 47.34 19.28 4.41
CA PRO A 32 46.40 19.57 3.34
C PRO A 32 45.39 18.43 3.18
N THR A 33 44.09 18.76 3.25
CA THR A 33 43.03 17.82 2.85
C THR A 33 42.91 17.78 1.34
N ARG A 34 42.99 16.59 0.73
CA ARG A 34 42.84 16.33 -0.72
C ARG A 34 41.54 15.57 -0.95
N ALA A 35 40.74 15.99 -1.93
CA ALA A 35 39.49 15.31 -2.27
C ALA A 35 39.77 13.98 -2.99
N ALA A 36 38.90 12.99 -2.78
CA ALA A 36 38.97 11.71 -3.48
C ALA A 36 38.50 11.83 -4.94
N SER A 37 39.08 11.02 -5.84
CA SER A 37 38.68 10.88 -7.24
C SER A 37 38.87 9.45 -7.73
N VAL A 38 38.11 9.07 -8.76
CA VAL A 38 38.25 7.76 -9.42
C VAL A 38 38.19 7.97 -10.91
N ASP A 39 39.23 7.55 -11.62
CA ASP A 39 39.31 7.57 -13.07
C ASP A 39 39.29 6.14 -13.63
N GLU A 40 38.74 5.98 -14.83
CA GLU A 40 38.64 4.70 -15.53
C GLU A 40 39.31 4.81 -16.90
N LEU A 41 40.13 3.82 -17.23
CA LEU A 41 40.82 3.70 -18.51
C LEU A 41 40.42 2.40 -19.19
N ASP A 42 39.89 2.51 -20.42
CA ASP A 42 39.71 1.39 -21.34
C ASP A 42 41.03 1.12 -22.07
N LEU A 43 41.55 -0.10 -21.94
CA LEU A 43 42.87 -0.49 -22.47
C LEU A 43 42.71 -1.60 -23.51
N ASP A 44 43.01 -1.29 -24.77
CA ASP A 44 42.93 -2.23 -25.88
C ASP A 44 44.16 -2.16 -26.79
N GLY A 45 44.63 -3.33 -27.24
CA GLY A 45 45.70 -3.47 -28.24
C GLY A 45 47.13 -3.34 -27.69
N VAL A 46 48.09 -3.48 -28.60
CA VAL A 46 49.54 -3.47 -28.31
C VAL A 46 50.18 -2.21 -28.90
N ASP A 47 50.77 -1.37 -28.06
CA ASP A 47 51.57 -0.24 -28.51
C ASP A 47 52.93 -0.72 -29.08
N GLY A 48 53.10 -0.56 -30.40
CA GLY A 48 54.28 -1.02 -31.11
C GLY A 48 55.58 -0.27 -30.78
N SER A 49 55.52 0.90 -30.10
CA SER A 49 56.70 1.62 -29.64
C SER A 49 57.17 1.14 -28.27
N ALA A 50 56.24 0.75 -27.38
CA ALA A 50 56.54 0.14 -26.09
C ALA A 50 57.12 -1.28 -26.21
N ALA A 51 56.71 -2.05 -27.23
CA ALA A 51 57.18 -3.42 -27.45
C ALA A 51 58.70 -3.53 -27.75
N ALA A 52 59.35 -2.43 -28.17
CA ALA A 52 60.78 -2.39 -28.47
C ALA A 52 61.69 -2.15 -27.24
N GLU A 53 61.10 -1.78 -26.08
CA GLU A 53 61.82 -1.36 -24.87
C GLU A 53 61.59 -2.27 -23.65
N LEU A 54 60.95 -3.44 -23.84
CA LEU A 54 60.64 -4.36 -22.75
C LEU A 54 61.94 -4.96 -22.13
N PRO A 55 62.18 -4.79 -20.82
CA PRO A 55 63.25 -5.49 -20.12
C PRO A 55 62.96 -6.98 -19.99
N ALA A 56 63.96 -7.79 -19.61
CA ALA A 56 63.77 -9.20 -19.27
C ALA A 56 62.67 -9.36 -18.21
N THR A 57 61.76 -10.31 -18.43
CA THR A 57 60.56 -10.51 -17.61
C THR A 57 60.90 -10.72 -16.12
N PRO A 58 60.24 -10.02 -15.19
CA PRO A 58 60.27 -10.43 -13.78
C PRO A 58 59.66 -11.84 -13.66
N PRO A 59 60.17 -12.70 -12.76
CA PRO A 59 59.62 -14.04 -12.58
C PRO A 59 58.16 -13.95 -12.12
N VAL A 60 57.26 -14.62 -12.82
CA VAL A 60 55.94 -14.94 -12.30
C VAL A 60 56.16 -15.79 -11.03
N PRO A 61 55.49 -15.55 -9.90
CA PRO A 61 55.58 -16.43 -8.74
C PRO A 61 55.31 -17.87 -9.19
N ALA A 62 56.30 -18.75 -9.06
CA ALA A 62 56.19 -20.10 -9.58
C ALA A 62 54.99 -20.83 -8.93
N GLU A 63 54.03 -21.26 -9.75
CA GLU A 63 53.09 -22.30 -9.36
C GLU A 63 53.85 -23.63 -9.23
N THR A 64 54.53 -23.84 -8.10
CA THR A 64 54.95 -25.20 -7.74
C THR A 64 53.71 -25.97 -7.29
N LEU A 65 53.08 -26.65 -8.25
CA LEU A 65 52.06 -27.67 -8.02
C LEU A 65 52.71 -28.89 -7.36
N ASP A 66 52.82 -28.89 -6.03
CA ASP A 66 53.07 -30.13 -5.29
C ASP A 66 51.76 -30.93 -5.21
N GLY A 67 51.52 -31.71 -6.26
CA GLY A 67 50.47 -32.72 -6.29
C GLY A 67 50.81 -33.87 -5.34
N ALA A 68 50.20 -33.86 -4.16
CA ALA A 68 50.19 -35.02 -3.28
C ALA A 68 49.40 -36.18 -3.92
N SER A 69 50.11 -37.09 -4.60
CA SER A 69 49.56 -38.40 -4.98
C SER A 69 49.93 -39.44 -3.93
N GLY A 70 48.91 -40.15 -3.44
CA GLY A 70 49.07 -41.36 -2.65
C GLY A 70 49.82 -42.46 -3.42
N SER A 71 50.57 -43.25 -2.67
CA SER A 71 51.43 -44.35 -3.08
C SER A 71 50.80 -45.40 -4.02
N VAL A 72 51.48 -45.70 -5.14
CA VAL A 72 51.60 -47.06 -5.71
C VAL A 72 52.96 -47.18 -6.42
N ALA A 73 53.71 -48.25 -6.15
CA ALA A 73 55.02 -48.54 -6.75
C ALA A 73 54.89 -49.17 -8.15
N LEU A 74 55.85 -48.89 -9.05
CA LEU A 74 56.75 -49.87 -9.70
C LEU A 74 57.65 -49.25 -10.80
N ASP A 75 58.92 -49.66 -10.75
CA ASP A 75 59.95 -49.85 -11.79
C ASP A 75 60.69 -48.73 -12.53
N GLN A 76 61.97 -49.04 -12.72
CA GLN A 76 63.09 -48.28 -13.28
C GLN A 76 62.89 -47.85 -14.74
N ALA A 77 63.39 -46.66 -15.13
CA ALA A 77 64.49 -46.48 -16.09
C ALA A 77 64.72 -44.99 -16.45
N ASP A 78 66.00 -44.71 -16.66
CA ASP A 78 66.64 -43.60 -17.40
C ASP A 78 66.51 -42.15 -16.92
N GLU A 79 67.68 -41.58 -16.60
CA GLU A 79 67.91 -40.14 -16.56
C GLU A 79 67.82 -39.54 -17.98
N PRO A 80 67.09 -38.44 -18.18
CA PRO A 80 67.32 -37.56 -19.30
C PRO A 80 68.13 -36.34 -18.85
N THR A 81 69.22 -36.17 -19.58
CA THR A 81 70.06 -34.99 -19.73
C THR A 81 69.28 -33.67 -19.80
N ALA A 82 69.82 -32.67 -19.11
CA ALA A 82 69.43 -31.27 -19.21
C ALA A 82 69.53 -30.74 -20.65
N GLU A 83 68.37 -30.47 -21.26
CA GLU A 83 68.21 -29.40 -22.24
C GLU A 83 67.15 -28.45 -21.66
N GLU A 84 67.56 -27.24 -21.29
CA GLU A 84 66.62 -26.16 -20.99
C GLU A 84 65.84 -25.82 -22.27
N PRO A 85 64.50 -25.93 -22.29
CA PRO A 85 63.74 -25.32 -23.35
C PRO A 85 63.72 -23.82 -23.06
N THR A 86 64.34 -23.02 -23.92
CA THR A 86 64.04 -21.60 -24.02
C THR A 86 62.58 -21.47 -24.48
N ALA A 87 61.64 -21.42 -23.52
CA ALA A 87 60.25 -21.11 -23.81
C ALA A 87 60.21 -19.69 -24.40
N GLU A 88 59.73 -19.59 -25.63
CA GLU A 88 59.44 -18.32 -26.29
C GLU A 88 58.31 -17.65 -25.49
N GLU A 89 58.57 -16.46 -24.94
CA GLU A 89 57.62 -15.75 -24.08
C GLU A 89 56.34 -15.40 -24.85
N PRO A 90 55.14 -15.51 -24.22
CA PRO A 90 53.90 -15.12 -24.87
C PRO A 90 53.95 -13.62 -25.19
N ALA A 91 53.61 -13.26 -26.42
CA ALA A 91 53.43 -11.85 -26.78
C ALA A 91 52.22 -11.28 -26.02
N PRO A 92 52.26 -10.03 -25.53
CA PRO A 92 51.16 -9.46 -24.77
C PRO A 92 49.91 -9.28 -25.64
N ASP A 93 48.74 -9.59 -25.09
CA ASP A 93 47.44 -9.31 -25.74
C ASP A 93 47.10 -7.82 -25.66
N VAL A 94 47.52 -7.18 -24.57
CA VAL A 94 47.43 -5.73 -24.34
C VAL A 94 48.77 -5.21 -23.84
N LEU A 95 49.26 -4.11 -24.42
CA LEU A 95 50.44 -3.38 -23.94
C LEU A 95 50.21 -1.89 -24.13
N THR A 96 50.18 -1.13 -23.04
CA THR A 96 50.03 0.32 -23.11
C THR A 96 51.37 1.01 -23.36
N ALA A 97 51.33 2.21 -23.96
CA ALA A 97 52.41 3.18 -23.81
C ALA A 97 52.57 3.58 -22.33
N GLU A 98 53.64 4.32 -22.00
CA GLU A 98 53.72 5.04 -20.73
C GLU A 98 52.60 6.10 -20.68
N LEU A 99 51.62 5.90 -19.80
CA LEU A 99 50.48 6.81 -19.65
C LEU A 99 50.77 7.83 -18.54
N ASP A 100 50.58 9.12 -18.83
CA ASP A 100 50.46 10.16 -17.80
C ASP A 100 49.04 10.14 -17.23
N THR A 101 48.91 10.07 -15.91
CA THR A 101 47.60 9.96 -15.24
C THR A 101 47.40 11.12 -14.26
N ALA A 102 46.16 11.33 -13.83
CA ALA A 102 45.95 12.01 -12.56
C ALA A 102 46.60 11.19 -11.43
N LEU A 103 46.81 11.84 -10.27
CA LEU A 103 47.35 11.18 -9.11
C LEU A 103 46.40 10.05 -8.66
N PHE A 104 46.92 8.87 -8.35
CA PHE A 104 46.16 7.77 -7.77
C PHE A 104 46.98 7.03 -6.72
N SER A 105 46.34 6.25 -5.86
CA SER A 105 47.02 5.47 -4.81
C SER A 105 46.59 4.01 -4.75
N VAL A 106 45.49 3.66 -5.42
CA VAL A 106 45.07 2.27 -5.64
C VAL A 106 44.75 2.07 -7.12
N LEU A 107 45.28 0.98 -7.69
CA LEU A 107 45.00 0.53 -9.05
C LEU A 107 44.16 -0.75 -8.98
N GLY A 108 42.97 -0.68 -9.57
CA GLY A 108 42.15 -1.85 -9.88
C GLY A 108 42.29 -2.24 -11.35
N VAL A 109 42.35 -3.53 -11.64
CA VAL A 109 42.41 -4.01 -13.04
C VAL A 109 41.36 -5.10 -13.23
N THR A 110 40.52 -4.95 -14.25
CA THR A 110 39.50 -5.93 -14.63
C THR A 110 39.52 -6.23 -16.12
N TRP A 111 39.09 -7.40 -16.53
CA TRP A 111 38.95 -7.82 -17.93
C TRP A 111 37.71 -8.67 -18.10
N ASP A 112 37.26 -8.90 -19.33
CA ASP A 112 36.13 -9.78 -19.58
C ASP A 112 36.42 -11.22 -19.10
N ALA A 113 35.38 -11.96 -18.74
CA ALA A 113 35.52 -13.36 -18.32
C ALA A 113 36.25 -14.18 -19.41
N GLY A 114 37.52 -14.47 -19.16
CA GLY A 114 38.46 -15.05 -20.12
C GLY A 114 39.41 -16.06 -19.46
N PRO A 115 40.68 -16.15 -19.89
CA PRO A 115 41.63 -17.13 -19.35
C PRO A 115 41.87 -16.91 -17.84
N GLN A 116 41.86 -18.00 -17.06
CA GLN A 116 42.05 -17.99 -15.61
C GLN A 116 43.53 -17.81 -15.21
N ASP A 117 44.44 -18.09 -16.13
CA ASP A 117 45.89 -17.90 -16.02
C ASP A 117 46.35 -16.51 -16.51
N ALA A 118 45.42 -15.55 -16.63
CA ALA A 118 45.76 -14.18 -16.99
C ALA A 118 46.72 -13.56 -15.95
N VAL A 119 47.83 -13.02 -16.45
CA VAL A 119 48.81 -12.27 -15.66
C VAL A 119 48.78 -10.82 -16.13
N ILE A 120 48.56 -9.93 -15.17
CA ILE A 120 48.66 -8.49 -15.39
C ILE A 120 50.02 -8.05 -14.88
N ARG A 121 50.83 -7.44 -15.74
CA ARG A 121 52.06 -6.77 -15.30
C ARG A 121 51.89 -5.28 -15.38
N TYR A 122 52.42 -4.61 -14.37
CA TYR A 122 52.31 -3.17 -14.27
C TYR A 122 53.62 -2.58 -13.76
N ARG A 123 53.81 -1.31 -14.09
CA ARG A 123 54.69 -0.41 -13.35
C ARG A 123 54.00 0.94 -13.24
N VAL A 124 54.32 1.66 -12.17
CA VAL A 124 53.75 2.97 -11.89
C VAL A 124 54.86 3.99 -11.77
N ARG A 125 54.56 5.25 -12.07
CA ARG A 125 55.49 6.36 -11.86
C ARG A 125 55.15 7.05 -10.56
N GLN A 126 56.12 7.12 -9.65
CA GLN A 126 55.99 7.75 -8.33
C GLN A 126 57.14 8.71 -8.15
N ALA A 127 56.84 9.95 -7.74
CA ALA A 127 57.83 11.01 -7.56
C ALA A 127 58.76 11.21 -8.78
N GLY A 128 58.26 10.98 -10.00
CA GLY A 128 58.99 11.12 -11.26
C GLY A 128 59.85 9.91 -11.65
N GLU A 129 59.84 8.82 -10.89
CA GLU A 129 60.58 7.59 -11.19
C GLU A 129 59.62 6.41 -11.44
N TRP A 130 59.92 5.59 -12.46
CA TRP A 130 59.17 4.36 -12.74
C TRP A 130 59.61 3.24 -11.80
N THR A 131 58.65 2.53 -11.22
CA THR A 131 58.92 1.30 -10.47
C THR A 131 59.47 0.21 -11.40
N ALA A 132 60.06 -0.82 -10.78
CA ALA A 132 60.27 -2.08 -11.49
C ALA A 132 58.91 -2.66 -11.93
N TRP A 133 58.94 -3.50 -12.95
CA TRP A 133 57.77 -4.27 -13.35
C TRP A 133 57.39 -5.26 -12.26
N GLU A 134 56.13 -5.25 -11.88
CA GLU A 134 55.50 -6.18 -10.96
C GLU A 134 54.41 -6.96 -11.70
N ALA A 135 54.06 -8.14 -11.19
CA ALA A 135 53.03 -8.99 -11.78
C ALA A 135 51.98 -9.34 -10.72
N VAL A 136 50.71 -9.22 -11.10
CA VAL A 136 49.56 -9.68 -10.31
C VAL A 136 48.79 -10.71 -11.12
N ALA A 137 48.42 -11.81 -10.48
CA ALA A 137 47.57 -12.82 -11.08
C ALA A 137 46.10 -12.41 -11.03
N ALA A 138 45.26 -13.13 -11.76
CA ALA A 138 43.82 -13.11 -11.54
C ALA A 138 43.48 -13.29 -10.04
N GLY A 139 42.57 -12.45 -9.54
CA GLY A 139 42.03 -12.54 -8.20
C GLY A 139 40.78 -13.42 -8.20
N ASP A 140 40.85 -14.56 -7.51
CA ASP A 140 39.80 -15.58 -7.47
C ASP A 140 38.66 -15.26 -6.49
N VAL A 141 38.67 -14.06 -5.92
CA VAL A 141 37.73 -13.67 -4.88
C VAL A 141 36.37 -13.34 -5.49
N ALA A 142 35.34 -14.08 -5.10
CA ALA A 142 33.98 -13.90 -5.62
C ALA A 142 32.92 -14.09 -4.52
N PRO A 143 31.73 -13.46 -4.65
CA PRO A 143 30.58 -13.69 -3.79
C PRO A 143 30.15 -15.17 -3.75
N ASP A 144 29.51 -15.60 -2.65
CA ASP A 144 28.80 -16.88 -2.66
C ASP A 144 27.47 -16.71 -3.43
N THR A 145 27.10 -17.71 -4.23
CA THR A 145 25.87 -17.67 -5.04
C THR A 145 24.62 -17.45 -4.18
N GLY A 146 23.76 -16.51 -4.60
CA GLY A 146 22.48 -16.21 -3.96
C GLY A 146 22.54 -15.25 -2.75
N LEU A 147 23.70 -14.64 -2.48
CA LEU A 147 23.83 -13.54 -1.52
C LEU A 147 23.68 -12.17 -2.20
N ALA A 148 23.50 -11.09 -1.45
CA ALA A 148 23.29 -9.75 -2.01
C ALA A 148 24.46 -9.22 -2.87
N ASP A 149 25.69 -9.66 -2.61
CA ASP A 149 26.86 -9.33 -3.45
C ASP A 149 26.89 -10.09 -4.78
N ASP A 150 26.10 -11.17 -4.93
CA ASP A 150 26.06 -12.01 -6.13
C ASP A 150 25.34 -11.27 -7.27
N SER A 151 26.11 -10.52 -8.06
CA SER A 151 25.60 -9.90 -9.28
C SER A 151 25.40 -10.97 -10.36
N PRO A 152 24.21 -11.07 -10.99
CA PRO A 152 23.95 -12.04 -12.06
C PRO A 152 24.74 -11.77 -13.35
N THR A 153 25.51 -10.67 -13.42
CA THR A 153 26.28 -10.29 -14.59
C THR A 153 27.58 -11.08 -14.72
N GLY A 154 28.26 -11.45 -13.62
CA GLY A 154 29.46 -12.31 -13.59
C GLY A 154 30.47 -12.05 -14.71
N ALA A 155 30.54 -10.82 -15.21
CA ALA A 155 30.97 -10.58 -16.59
C ALA A 155 32.48 -10.39 -16.71
N ARG A 156 33.14 -10.07 -15.58
CA ARG A 156 34.52 -9.60 -15.57
C ARG A 156 35.35 -10.30 -14.50
N ALA A 157 36.54 -10.71 -14.88
CA ALA A 157 37.61 -11.13 -13.97
C ALA A 157 38.39 -9.89 -13.49
N ALA A 158 39.10 -10.02 -12.38
CA ALA A 158 39.75 -8.89 -11.72
C ALA A 158 41.01 -9.33 -10.99
N ALA A 159 42.02 -8.48 -10.93
CA ALA A 159 43.12 -8.63 -9.98
C ALA A 159 42.73 -8.09 -8.59
N ASP A 160 43.47 -8.50 -7.57
CA ASP A 160 43.42 -7.85 -6.25
C ASP A 160 43.90 -6.39 -6.35
N PRO A 161 43.39 -5.47 -5.50
CA PRO A 161 43.72 -4.05 -5.59
C PRO A 161 45.21 -3.80 -5.31
N ILE A 162 45.87 -3.13 -6.26
CA ILE A 162 47.29 -2.82 -6.21
C ILE A 162 47.50 -1.47 -5.50
N VAL A 163 48.46 -1.41 -4.59
CA VAL A 163 48.87 -0.16 -3.92
C VAL A 163 49.90 0.58 -4.76
N ALA A 164 49.60 1.82 -5.12
CA ALA A 164 50.42 2.68 -5.98
C ALA A 164 50.45 4.11 -5.44
N ILE A 165 50.76 4.28 -4.15
CA ILE A 165 50.70 5.56 -3.41
C ILE A 165 51.21 6.74 -4.24
N ASP A 166 50.37 7.75 -4.40
CA ASP A 166 50.66 9.00 -5.14
C ASP A 166 51.36 8.77 -6.50
N ALA A 167 50.94 7.76 -7.25
CA ALA A 167 51.39 7.52 -8.61
C ALA A 167 50.74 8.48 -9.60
N ASP A 168 51.50 8.96 -10.58
CA ASP A 168 51.06 9.89 -11.62
C ASP A 168 51.34 9.38 -13.04
N GLY A 169 51.66 8.09 -13.15
CA GLY A 169 51.79 7.41 -14.42
C GLY A 169 51.57 5.90 -14.28
N LEU A 170 51.06 5.30 -15.34
CA LEU A 170 50.78 3.87 -15.43
C LEU A 170 51.33 3.31 -16.74
N GLN A 171 51.97 2.15 -16.65
CA GLN A 171 52.14 1.28 -17.80
C GLN A 171 51.71 -0.12 -17.43
N LEU A 172 50.95 -0.76 -18.32
CA LEU A 172 50.36 -2.05 -18.08
C LEU A 172 50.48 -2.93 -19.31
N TRP A 173 50.71 -4.22 -19.07
CA TRP A 173 50.53 -5.26 -20.08
C TRP A 173 49.66 -6.39 -19.51
N ALA A 174 49.04 -7.17 -20.38
CA ALA A 174 48.29 -8.36 -20.00
C ALA A 174 48.67 -9.53 -20.93
N GLU A 175 48.85 -10.70 -20.34
CA GLU A 175 49.23 -11.93 -21.04
C GLU A 175 48.51 -13.15 -20.44
N SER A 176 48.28 -14.18 -21.24
CA SER A 176 47.88 -15.51 -20.74
C SER A 176 48.40 -16.60 -21.68
N ALA A 177 48.63 -17.81 -21.14
CA ALA A 177 49.05 -18.95 -21.94
C ALA A 177 47.87 -19.73 -22.53
N SER A 178 46.65 -19.56 -21.97
CA SER A 178 45.46 -20.35 -22.36
C SER A 178 44.46 -19.62 -23.27
N GLY A 179 44.64 -18.32 -23.51
CA GLY A 179 43.78 -17.52 -24.39
C GLY A 179 44.07 -16.02 -24.36
N GLU A 180 43.30 -15.25 -25.14
CA GLU A 180 43.43 -13.78 -25.25
C GLU A 180 42.74 -13.07 -24.07
N VAL A 181 43.41 -12.05 -23.50
CA VAL A 181 42.83 -11.14 -22.51
C VAL A 181 42.14 -9.96 -23.19
N THR A 182 40.81 -9.85 -23.10
CA THR A 182 40.02 -8.81 -23.77
C THR A 182 39.29 -7.87 -22.80
N GLY A 183 38.97 -6.67 -23.28
CA GLY A 183 38.12 -5.72 -22.55
C GLY A 183 38.77 -5.24 -21.26
N LEU A 184 40.09 -5.03 -21.26
CA LEU A 184 40.86 -4.67 -20.08
C LEU A 184 40.53 -3.24 -19.64
N LYS A 185 40.27 -3.05 -18.34
CA LYS A 185 40.02 -1.76 -17.71
C LYS A 185 40.96 -1.54 -16.54
N ALA A 186 41.52 -0.35 -16.43
CA ALA A 186 42.23 0.11 -15.24
C ALA A 186 41.39 1.16 -14.49
N VAL A 187 41.18 0.96 -13.19
CA VAL A 187 40.50 1.88 -12.29
C VAL A 187 41.55 2.52 -11.39
N LEU A 188 41.75 3.83 -11.55
CA LEU A 188 42.71 4.62 -10.81
C LEU A 188 41.99 5.34 -9.68
N VAL A 189 42.25 4.94 -8.44
CA VAL A 189 41.58 5.49 -7.26
C VAL A 189 42.54 6.39 -6.50
N ASP A 190 42.20 7.67 -6.41
CA ASP A 190 42.74 8.59 -5.40
C ASP A 190 41.78 8.65 -4.21
N PRO A 191 42.11 8.05 -3.06
CA PRO A 191 41.26 8.08 -1.87
C PRO A 191 41.23 9.45 -1.16
N GLY A 192 42.05 10.41 -1.60
CA GLY A 192 42.25 11.69 -0.93
C GLY A 192 42.95 11.59 0.43
N VAL A 193 43.30 12.75 0.98
CA VAL A 193 43.95 12.90 2.30
C VAL A 193 42.98 13.57 3.25
N GLN A 194 42.78 12.97 4.41
CA GLN A 194 41.90 13.46 5.47
C GLN A 194 42.71 13.83 6.72
N ALA A 195 42.22 14.80 7.50
CA ALA A 195 42.89 15.29 8.70
C ALA A 195 43.01 14.26 9.85
N GLY A 196 42.45 13.06 9.69
CA GLY A 196 42.53 11.96 10.66
C GLY A 196 43.39 10.78 10.18
N ASP A 197 44.12 10.92 9.07
CA ASP A 197 44.93 9.85 8.50
C ASP A 197 46.23 9.59 9.27
N ASP A 198 46.70 10.56 10.07
CA ASP A 198 47.93 10.43 10.83
C ASP A 198 47.87 9.27 11.85
N ALA A 199 48.99 8.58 12.02
CA ALA A 199 49.07 7.37 12.83
C ALA A 199 48.67 7.59 14.29
N ALA A 200 48.82 8.80 14.83
CA ALA A 200 48.42 9.11 16.20
C ALA A 200 46.88 9.23 16.31
N ALA A 201 46.23 9.87 15.35
CA ALA A 201 44.77 9.90 15.23
C ALA A 201 44.19 8.49 15.04
N VAL A 202 44.78 7.68 14.14
CA VAL A 202 44.38 6.27 13.92
C VAL A 202 44.54 5.44 15.20
N ALA A 203 45.65 5.60 15.92
CA ALA A 203 45.87 4.91 17.19
C ALA A 203 44.85 5.34 18.26
N ALA A 204 44.48 6.62 18.31
CA ALA A 204 43.45 7.13 19.21
C ALA A 204 42.03 6.66 18.83
N ALA A 205 41.79 6.38 17.55
CA ALA A 205 40.52 5.87 17.04
C ALA A 205 40.32 4.36 17.32
N ALA A 206 41.38 3.63 17.65
CA ALA A 206 41.28 2.24 18.08
C ALA A 206 40.74 2.19 19.52
N VAL A 207 39.47 1.79 19.68
CA VAL A 207 38.82 1.75 21.00
C VAL A 207 39.25 0.50 21.76
N PRO A 208 39.95 0.62 22.91
CA PRO A 208 40.29 -0.54 23.73
C PRO A 208 39.05 -1.02 24.47
N VAL A 209 38.57 -2.21 24.12
CA VAL A 209 37.50 -2.92 24.83
C VAL A 209 38.13 -4.06 25.63
N PRO A 210 37.83 -4.22 26.94
CA PRO A 210 38.42 -5.29 27.75
C PRO A 210 38.25 -6.66 27.11
N GLY A 211 39.36 -7.38 26.89
CA GLY A 211 39.37 -8.71 26.27
C GLY A 211 39.29 -8.72 24.74
N GLN A 212 39.12 -7.58 24.08
CA GLN A 212 39.13 -7.42 22.62
C GLN A 212 40.42 -6.71 22.17
N PRO A 213 41.06 -7.13 21.06
CA PRO A 213 42.20 -6.40 20.51
C PRO A 213 41.80 -5.00 20.05
N ALA A 214 42.73 -4.06 20.08
CA ALA A 214 42.50 -2.71 19.58
C ALA A 214 42.15 -2.76 18.08
N ILE A 215 40.93 -2.38 17.73
CA ILE A 215 40.42 -2.37 16.35
C ILE A 215 40.05 -0.93 16.00
N VAL A 216 40.62 -0.43 14.92
CA VAL A 216 40.24 0.83 14.28
C VAL A 216 38.92 0.59 13.55
N SER A 217 37.87 1.28 13.99
CA SER A 217 36.54 1.18 13.37
C SER A 217 36.52 1.79 11.97
N ARG A 218 35.46 1.50 11.21
CA ARG A 218 35.22 2.13 9.89
C ARG A 218 35.25 3.66 9.93
N ALA A 219 34.62 4.26 10.93
CA ALA A 219 34.72 5.70 11.16
C ALA A 219 36.15 6.16 11.49
N GLY A 220 36.92 5.31 12.17
CA GLY A 220 38.32 5.59 12.55
C GLY A 220 39.30 5.64 11.39
N TRP A 221 39.06 4.92 10.29
CA TRP A 221 39.86 5.02 9.07
C TRP A 221 39.19 5.86 7.95
N GLY A 222 38.03 6.45 8.24
CA GLY A 222 37.35 7.38 7.33
C GLY A 222 36.52 6.72 6.22
N ALA A 223 35.92 5.55 6.48
CA ALA A 223 35.06 4.87 5.52
C ALA A 223 33.89 5.76 5.04
N ASP A 224 33.71 5.88 3.73
CA ASP A 224 32.53 6.53 3.15
C ASP A 224 31.36 5.55 3.08
N GLU A 225 30.55 5.53 4.14
CA GLU A 225 29.38 4.65 4.24
C GLU A 225 28.34 4.83 3.11
N SER A 226 28.41 5.91 2.32
CA SER A 226 27.53 6.11 1.16
C SER A 226 27.84 5.18 -0.01
N LEU A 227 29.04 4.60 -0.06
CA LEU A 227 29.44 3.62 -1.07
C LEU A 227 28.84 2.22 -0.81
N ARG A 228 28.33 1.97 0.40
CA ARG A 228 27.71 0.69 0.74
C ARG A 228 26.32 0.57 0.12
N SER A 229 26.12 -0.43 -0.73
CA SER A 229 24.86 -0.57 -1.50
C SER A 229 23.85 -1.54 -0.90
N CYS A 230 24.21 -2.36 0.09
CA CYS A 230 23.29 -3.28 0.77
C CYS A 230 23.57 -3.46 2.27
N PRO A 231 22.57 -3.86 3.09
CA PRO A 231 22.78 -4.12 4.51
C PRO A 231 23.66 -5.38 4.74
N PRO A 232 24.40 -5.47 5.86
CA PRO A 232 25.23 -6.64 6.15
C PRO A 232 24.40 -7.92 6.30
N GLU A 233 24.88 -9.00 5.69
CA GLU A 233 24.35 -10.35 5.86
C GLU A 233 25.17 -11.13 6.90
N TYR A 234 24.50 -11.95 7.70
CA TYR A 234 25.13 -12.68 8.81
C TYR A 234 24.96 -14.19 8.65
N SER A 235 26.07 -14.92 8.78
CA SER A 235 26.04 -16.38 8.83
C SER A 235 25.58 -16.87 10.21
N THR A 236 24.92 -18.03 10.25
CA THR A 236 24.38 -18.60 11.50
C THR A 236 25.45 -18.94 12.54
N GLN A 237 26.66 -19.28 12.11
CA GLN A 237 27.80 -19.56 12.97
C GLN A 237 29.12 -19.46 12.20
N MET A 238 30.12 -18.79 12.78
CA MET A 238 31.50 -18.82 12.32
C MET A 238 32.19 -20.11 12.80
N VAL A 239 32.97 -20.75 11.93
CA VAL A 239 33.68 -22.01 12.24
C VAL A 239 35.15 -22.00 11.84
N SER A 240 35.62 -21.00 11.07
CA SER A 240 36.99 -20.95 10.56
C SER A 240 37.45 -19.52 10.28
N ALA A 241 38.76 -19.32 10.17
CA ALA A 241 39.40 -18.09 9.71
C ALA A 241 40.28 -18.34 8.46
N ALA A 242 40.06 -17.53 7.42
CA ALA A 242 40.86 -17.50 6.20
C ALA A 242 41.87 -16.35 6.29
N VAL A 243 43.16 -16.67 6.15
CA VAL A 243 44.25 -15.70 6.14
C VAL A 243 44.59 -15.34 4.70
N HIS A 244 44.64 -14.04 4.44
CA HIS A 244 44.89 -13.40 3.15
C HIS A 244 46.08 -12.45 3.22
N HIS A 245 46.60 -12.08 2.06
CA HIS A 245 47.35 -10.84 1.87
C HIS A 245 46.64 -9.97 0.82
N THR A 246 46.97 -8.68 0.72
CA THR A 246 46.43 -7.83 -0.35
C THR A 246 47.25 -7.88 -1.64
N ALA A 247 48.33 -8.67 -1.67
CA ALA A 247 49.27 -8.79 -2.80
C ALA A 247 49.84 -7.44 -3.28
N SER A 248 49.91 -6.47 -2.38
CA SER A 248 50.29 -5.09 -2.69
C SER A 248 51.71 -4.76 -2.22
N THR A 249 52.31 -3.67 -2.70
CA THR A 249 53.64 -3.26 -2.22
C THR A 249 53.70 -3.08 -0.70
N ASN A 250 54.89 -3.32 -0.14
CA ASN A 250 55.17 -3.17 1.29
C ASN A 250 55.82 -1.81 1.63
N SER A 251 55.93 -0.89 0.67
CA SER A 251 56.64 0.40 0.84
C SER A 251 55.83 1.47 1.60
N TYR A 252 54.55 1.23 1.86
CA TYR A 252 53.65 2.19 2.52
C TYR A 252 54.05 2.53 3.96
N GLY A 253 53.85 3.79 4.35
CA GLY A 253 53.98 4.34 5.69
C GLY A 253 52.73 4.08 6.55
N PRO A 254 52.81 4.27 7.88
CA PRO A 254 51.65 4.09 8.75
C PRO A 254 50.53 5.11 8.51
N ASP A 255 50.85 6.30 8.01
CA ASP A 255 49.87 7.37 7.73
C ASP A 255 49.10 7.11 6.42
N ASP A 256 49.63 6.27 5.53
CA ASP A 256 48.99 5.95 4.25
C ASP A 256 47.83 4.96 4.41
N VAL A 257 47.82 4.18 5.49
CA VAL A 257 46.93 3.02 5.65
C VAL A 257 45.44 3.38 5.58
N PRO A 258 44.94 4.43 6.27
CA PRO A 258 43.53 4.83 6.14
C PRO A 258 43.13 5.15 4.70
N ALA A 259 44.00 5.85 3.96
CA ALA A 259 43.79 6.18 2.55
C ALA A 259 43.75 4.92 1.67
N LEU A 260 44.66 3.96 1.89
CA LEU A 260 44.66 2.68 1.19
C LEU A 260 43.37 1.89 1.42
N LEU A 261 42.88 1.85 2.67
CA LEU A 261 41.62 1.18 3.00
C LEU A 261 40.42 1.81 2.28
N ARG A 262 40.36 3.15 2.22
CA ARG A 262 39.34 3.86 1.42
C ARG A 262 39.46 3.54 -0.07
N GLY A 263 40.68 3.41 -0.59
CA GLY A 263 40.93 3.04 -1.98
C GLY A 263 40.46 1.61 -2.31
N PHE A 264 40.78 0.64 -1.46
CA PHE A 264 40.29 -0.75 -1.60
C PHE A 264 38.78 -0.80 -1.53
N TYR A 265 38.18 -0.05 -0.58
CA TYR A 265 36.74 0.02 -0.42
C TYR A 265 36.07 0.59 -1.67
N ALA A 266 36.56 1.72 -2.20
CA ALA A 266 36.03 2.34 -3.40
C ALA A 266 36.11 1.42 -4.63
N TYR A 267 37.23 0.71 -4.82
CA TYR A 267 37.36 -0.26 -5.92
C TYR A 267 36.40 -1.44 -5.78
N HIS A 268 36.29 -2.02 -4.57
CA HIS A 268 35.40 -3.15 -4.32
C HIS A 268 33.92 -2.79 -4.54
N THR A 269 33.48 -1.60 -4.15
CA THR A 269 32.08 -1.19 -4.31
C THR A 269 31.73 -0.60 -5.66
N ARG A 270 32.73 -0.16 -6.42
CA ARG A 270 32.50 0.44 -7.74
C ARG A 270 31.80 -0.58 -8.65
N PRO A 271 30.76 -0.20 -9.42
CA PRO A 271 30.05 -1.12 -10.29
C PRO A 271 30.97 -1.86 -11.29
N GLU A 272 30.66 -3.14 -11.58
CA GLU A 272 31.40 -3.94 -12.58
C GLU A 272 31.45 -3.26 -13.96
N ALA A 273 30.35 -2.61 -14.36
CA ALA A 273 30.25 -1.90 -15.64
C ALA A 273 31.24 -0.72 -15.75
N GLU A 274 31.70 -0.20 -14.61
CA GLU A 274 32.68 0.87 -14.48
C GLU A 274 34.07 0.33 -14.08
N GLY A 275 34.32 -0.96 -14.35
CA GLY A 275 35.59 -1.63 -14.07
C GLY A 275 35.89 -1.96 -12.61
N GLY A 276 34.94 -1.75 -11.69
CA GLY A 276 35.07 -2.17 -10.28
C GLY A 276 34.62 -3.61 -10.03
N ARG A 277 34.43 -4.00 -8.75
CA ARG A 277 33.99 -5.35 -8.37
C ARG A 277 32.48 -5.48 -8.14
N GLY A 278 31.76 -4.36 -8.02
CA GLY A 278 30.30 -4.31 -7.82
C GLY A 278 29.80 -4.84 -6.47
N TRP A 279 30.69 -5.08 -5.50
CA TRP A 279 30.32 -5.64 -4.21
C TRP A 279 29.58 -4.62 -3.35
N CYS A 280 28.83 -5.09 -2.36
CA CYS A 280 28.14 -4.18 -1.46
C CYS A 280 29.06 -3.43 -0.52
N ASP A 281 30.22 -4.00 -0.19
CA ASP A 281 31.18 -3.46 0.77
C ASP A 281 32.59 -3.98 0.45
N ILE A 282 33.59 -3.55 1.22
CA ILE A 282 34.93 -4.15 1.18
C ILE A 282 34.85 -5.66 1.50
N GLY A 283 35.49 -6.50 0.68
CA GLY A 283 35.33 -7.96 0.74
C GLY A 283 35.85 -8.64 2.02
N TYR A 284 36.93 -8.12 2.62
CA TYR A 284 37.53 -8.70 3.82
C TYR A 284 36.80 -8.25 5.10
N ASN A 285 36.67 -9.15 6.08
CA ASN A 285 36.10 -8.79 7.39
C ASN A 285 37.04 -7.87 8.18
N PHE A 286 38.35 -8.13 8.11
CA PHE A 286 39.37 -7.33 8.76
C PHE A 286 40.60 -7.19 7.87
N LEU A 287 41.33 -6.10 8.07
CA LEU A 287 42.63 -5.89 7.48
C LEU A 287 43.65 -5.59 8.58
N VAL A 288 44.85 -6.12 8.46
CA VAL A 288 45.94 -5.90 9.42
C VAL A 288 47.15 -5.39 8.68
N ASP A 289 47.65 -4.23 9.07
CA ASP A 289 48.83 -3.65 8.44
C ASP A 289 50.13 -4.22 9.01
N ARG A 290 51.25 -3.96 8.32
CA ARG A 290 52.58 -4.42 8.73
C ARG A 290 53.06 -3.84 10.06
N TYR A 291 52.35 -2.83 10.60
CA TYR A 291 52.62 -2.20 11.89
C TYR A 291 51.83 -2.86 13.03
N GLY A 292 51.00 -3.85 12.73
CA GLY A 292 50.18 -4.60 13.70
C GLY A 292 48.88 -3.90 14.08
N ARG A 293 48.43 -2.88 13.34
CA ARG A 293 47.13 -2.24 13.56
C ARG A 293 46.04 -3.04 12.86
N VAL A 294 44.94 -3.28 13.56
CA VAL A 294 43.77 -4.02 13.05
C VAL A 294 42.67 -3.05 12.67
N PHE A 295 42.10 -3.22 11.49
CA PHE A 295 41.04 -2.37 10.95
C PHE A 295 39.78 -3.20 10.67
N GLU A 296 38.63 -2.67 11.07
CA GLU A 296 37.33 -3.20 10.65
C GLU A 296 37.18 -3.00 9.13
N GLY A 297 37.08 -4.10 8.39
CA GLY A 297 36.73 -4.07 6.97
C GLY A 297 35.22 -4.03 6.82
N ARG A 298 34.63 -5.16 6.46
CA ARG A 298 33.18 -5.28 6.18
C ARG A 298 32.31 -4.87 7.38
N ALA A 299 31.35 -3.99 7.14
CA ALA A 299 30.56 -3.32 8.17
C ALA A 299 29.75 -4.30 9.04
N GLY A 300 29.83 -4.11 10.36
CA GLY A 300 29.10 -4.94 11.35
C GLY A 300 29.82 -6.24 11.71
N GLY A 301 31.05 -6.44 11.26
CA GLY A 301 31.81 -7.68 11.45
C GLY A 301 32.57 -7.84 12.76
N ILE A 302 32.73 -6.77 13.57
CA ILE A 302 33.58 -6.78 14.77
C ILE A 302 33.23 -7.98 15.67
N THR A 303 32.04 -7.99 16.27
CA THR A 303 31.60 -9.09 17.15
C THR A 303 30.69 -10.10 16.46
N ALA A 304 30.24 -9.84 15.23
CA ALA A 304 29.29 -10.68 14.52
C ALA A 304 29.94 -11.50 13.39
N THR A 305 29.14 -12.37 12.79
CA THR A 305 29.52 -13.32 11.73
C THR A 305 29.12 -12.79 10.35
N VAL A 306 29.50 -11.55 10.05
CA VAL A 306 29.17 -10.93 8.75
C VAL A 306 29.82 -11.73 7.63
N VAL A 307 29.05 -12.07 6.60
CA VAL A 307 29.57 -12.82 5.44
C VAL A 307 30.43 -11.88 4.61
N GLY A 308 31.65 -12.28 4.24
CA GLY A 308 32.57 -11.50 3.41
C GLY A 308 32.48 -11.81 1.91
N VAL A 309 33.40 -11.24 1.15
CA VAL A 309 33.75 -11.62 -0.23
C VAL A 309 35.26 -11.75 -0.27
N HIS A 310 35.80 -12.85 0.25
CA HIS A 310 37.23 -13.09 0.40
C HIS A 310 37.65 -14.50 -0.01
N THR A 311 36.76 -15.50 0.05
CA THR A 311 37.08 -16.88 -0.33
C THR A 311 35.84 -17.51 -0.95
N GLY A 312 35.72 -17.38 -2.27
CA GLY A 312 34.54 -17.83 -3.03
C GLY A 312 34.20 -19.29 -2.74
N GLY A 313 32.92 -19.56 -2.45
CA GLY A 313 32.42 -20.87 -2.07
C GLY A 313 32.62 -21.21 -0.59
N PHE A 314 33.33 -20.38 0.18
CA PHE A 314 33.53 -20.52 1.62
C PHE A 314 33.43 -19.18 2.36
N ASN A 315 32.81 -18.14 1.79
CA ASN A 315 32.65 -16.85 2.46
C ASN A 315 31.72 -16.98 3.68
N SER A 316 30.68 -17.80 3.54
CA SER A 316 29.79 -18.14 4.64
C SER A 316 30.49 -18.94 5.74
N ARG A 317 30.19 -18.62 7.00
CA ARG A 317 30.72 -19.29 8.21
C ARG A 317 32.23 -19.11 8.43
N THR A 318 32.89 -18.20 7.72
CA THR A 318 34.31 -17.90 7.90
C THR A 318 34.53 -16.41 8.16
N ILE A 319 35.74 -16.06 8.61
CA ILE A 319 36.22 -14.67 8.62
C ILE A 319 37.44 -14.56 7.71
N GLY A 320 37.44 -13.60 6.80
CA GLY A 320 38.57 -13.25 5.96
C GLY A 320 39.37 -12.11 6.56
N ILE A 321 40.66 -12.36 6.81
CA ILE A 321 41.59 -11.37 7.36
C ILE A 321 42.72 -11.15 6.37
N ALA A 322 42.84 -9.96 5.82
CA ALA A 322 43.91 -9.61 4.88
C ALA A 322 45.06 -8.87 5.55
N ALA A 323 46.27 -9.42 5.45
CA ALA A 323 47.49 -8.71 5.76
C ALA A 323 47.82 -7.74 4.62
N ILE A 324 47.89 -6.43 4.91
CA ILE A 324 48.16 -5.42 3.88
C ILE A 324 49.63 -5.52 3.46
N GLY A 325 49.88 -5.94 2.22
CA GLY A 325 51.22 -6.15 1.67
C GLY A 325 51.35 -7.42 0.83
N ASP A 326 52.57 -7.68 0.34
CA ASP A 326 52.95 -8.89 -0.37
C ASP A 326 54.00 -9.67 0.45
N PHE A 327 53.61 -10.86 0.90
CA PHE A 327 54.45 -11.75 1.71
C PHE A 327 54.89 -12.98 0.93
N SER A 328 54.97 -12.88 -0.40
CA SER A 328 55.49 -13.94 -1.26
C SER A 328 56.99 -14.14 -1.07
N SER A 329 57.75 -13.04 -0.95
CA SER A 329 59.21 -13.05 -0.79
C SER A 329 59.71 -12.24 0.40
N VAL A 330 58.93 -11.25 0.87
CA VAL A 330 59.27 -10.40 2.02
C VAL A 330 58.92 -11.11 3.32
N ALA A 331 59.79 -10.99 4.33
CA ALA A 331 59.55 -11.55 5.65
C ALA A 331 58.35 -10.86 6.34
N VAL A 332 57.50 -11.66 6.99
CA VAL A 332 56.34 -11.15 7.73
C VAL A 332 56.80 -10.53 9.05
N PRO A 333 56.46 -9.27 9.38
CA PRO A 333 56.79 -8.69 10.67
C PRO A 333 56.14 -9.43 11.84
N ASP A 334 56.87 -9.58 12.95
CA ASP A 334 56.36 -10.23 14.17
C ASP A 334 55.10 -9.52 14.71
N VAL A 335 55.07 -8.19 14.66
CA VAL A 335 53.93 -7.38 15.12
C VAL A 335 52.65 -7.63 14.32
N LEU A 336 52.78 -7.87 13.00
CA LEU A 336 51.67 -8.27 12.15
C LEU A 336 51.21 -9.69 12.51
N THR A 337 52.15 -10.61 12.72
CA THR A 337 51.83 -12.00 13.10
C THR A 337 51.11 -12.08 14.44
N GLU A 338 51.57 -11.34 15.47
CA GLU A 338 50.90 -11.29 16.78
C GLU A 338 49.54 -10.58 16.72
N ALA A 339 49.38 -9.56 15.87
CA ALA A 339 48.09 -8.91 15.65
C ALA A 339 47.08 -9.86 14.99
N LEU A 340 47.49 -10.63 13.97
CA LEU A 340 46.69 -11.69 13.37
C LEU A 340 46.30 -12.75 14.42
N ALA A 341 47.26 -13.25 15.20
CA ALA A 341 46.98 -14.24 16.23
C ALA A 341 46.01 -13.72 17.30
N SER A 342 46.20 -12.49 17.77
CA SER A 342 45.35 -11.87 18.79
C SER A 342 43.93 -11.65 18.27
N LEU A 343 43.78 -11.19 17.03
CA LEU A 343 42.48 -11.00 16.38
C LEU A 343 41.75 -12.33 16.20
N ILE A 344 42.41 -13.34 15.62
CA ILE A 344 41.81 -14.65 15.40
C ILE A 344 41.45 -15.30 16.74
N ALA A 345 42.33 -15.22 17.73
CA ALA A 345 42.08 -15.79 19.06
C ALA A 345 40.88 -15.16 19.75
N TRP A 346 40.78 -13.83 19.68
CA TRP A 346 39.62 -13.13 20.20
C TRP A 346 38.34 -13.53 19.46
N LYS A 347 38.34 -13.52 18.12
CA LYS A 347 37.18 -13.97 17.33
C LYS A 347 36.80 -15.42 17.66
N PHE A 348 37.77 -16.31 17.80
CA PHE A 348 37.53 -17.71 18.18
C PHE A 348 36.95 -17.82 19.57
N SER A 349 37.42 -17.02 20.53
CA SER A 349 36.90 -17.00 21.90
C SER A 349 35.42 -16.61 21.96
N ILE A 350 35.03 -15.54 21.27
CA ILE A 350 33.64 -15.03 21.28
C ILE A 350 32.67 -15.89 20.44
N HIS A 351 33.22 -16.75 19.58
CA HIS A 351 32.47 -17.70 18.75
C HIS A 351 32.61 -19.17 19.20
N GLY A 352 33.33 -19.43 20.30
CA GLY A 352 33.49 -20.77 20.88
C GLY A 352 34.27 -21.76 19.99
N ILE A 353 35.16 -21.26 19.12
CA ILE A 353 35.96 -22.10 18.21
C ILE A 353 37.26 -22.47 18.90
N SER A 354 37.54 -23.77 18.99
CA SER A 354 38.86 -24.23 19.43
C SER A 354 39.84 -24.14 18.27
N ALA A 355 40.96 -23.47 18.46
CA ALA A 355 42.04 -23.45 17.47
C ALA A 355 42.87 -24.74 17.54
N GLY A 356 43.56 -25.04 16.44
CA GLY A 356 44.38 -26.25 16.30
C GLY A 356 43.57 -27.51 15.98
N THR A 357 42.29 -27.38 15.69
CA THR A 357 41.42 -28.46 15.19
C THR A 357 41.11 -28.28 13.71
N ASP A 358 40.54 -29.33 13.11
CA ASP A 358 40.01 -29.29 11.75
C ASP A 358 38.50 -29.01 11.74
N VAL A 359 38.02 -28.49 10.61
CA VAL A 359 36.62 -28.19 10.33
C VAL A 359 36.29 -28.63 8.91
N THR A 360 35.15 -29.32 8.76
CA THR A 360 34.61 -29.67 7.45
C THR A 360 33.56 -28.65 7.03
N MET A 361 33.76 -28.04 5.86
CA MET A 361 32.85 -27.08 5.24
C MET A 361 32.39 -27.61 3.89
N ILE A 362 31.21 -27.17 3.44
CA ILE A 362 30.67 -27.54 2.13
C ILE A 362 30.99 -26.40 1.16
N SER A 363 31.66 -26.72 0.05
CA SER A 363 31.94 -25.74 -1.00
C SER A 363 30.64 -25.25 -1.64
N GLY A 364 30.49 -23.94 -1.77
CA GLY A 364 29.44 -23.31 -2.58
C GLY A 364 29.69 -23.40 -4.09
N GLY A 365 30.88 -23.84 -4.52
CA GLY A 365 31.31 -23.80 -5.92
C GLY A 365 31.79 -22.40 -6.34
N GLY A 366 31.56 -22.03 -7.60
CA GLY A 366 32.04 -20.76 -8.15
C GLY A 366 33.55 -20.74 -8.31
N ALA A 367 34.21 -19.73 -7.75
CA ALA A 367 35.67 -19.57 -7.80
C ALA A 367 36.45 -20.53 -6.87
N SER A 368 35.76 -21.42 -6.14
CA SER A 368 36.40 -22.49 -5.35
C SER A 368 37.06 -23.53 -6.26
N LYS A 369 38.23 -24.05 -5.88
CA LYS A 369 38.83 -25.21 -6.60
C LYS A 369 38.02 -26.52 -6.41
N PHE A 370 37.01 -26.49 -5.53
CA PHE A 370 36.14 -27.62 -5.23
C PHE A 370 34.72 -27.39 -5.76
N PRO A 371 34.12 -28.36 -6.48
CA PRO A 371 32.75 -28.26 -6.97
C PRO A 371 31.73 -27.99 -5.85
N ALA A 372 30.63 -27.31 -6.19
CA ALA A 372 29.53 -27.06 -5.27
C ALA A 372 29.02 -28.37 -4.63
N GLY A 373 28.79 -28.36 -3.32
CA GLY A 373 28.35 -29.52 -2.55
C GLY A 373 29.48 -30.45 -2.06
N THR A 374 30.73 -30.19 -2.43
CA THR A 374 31.88 -30.99 -1.96
C THR A 374 32.18 -30.67 -0.50
N ALA A 375 32.29 -31.70 0.35
CA ALA A 375 32.75 -31.58 1.72
C ALA A 375 34.28 -31.53 1.76
N VAL A 376 34.83 -30.43 2.28
CA VAL A 376 36.28 -30.17 2.33
C VAL A 376 36.69 -29.89 3.77
N THR A 377 37.77 -30.54 4.20
CA THR A 377 38.31 -30.35 5.55
C THR A 377 39.48 -29.38 5.52
N PHE A 378 39.40 -28.34 6.34
CA PHE A 378 40.44 -27.36 6.57
C PHE A 378 40.86 -27.39 8.03
N SER A 379 42.08 -26.96 8.34
CA SER A 379 42.33 -26.47 9.69
C SER A 379 41.46 -25.25 9.96
N THR A 380 41.01 -25.07 11.21
CA THR A 380 40.22 -23.91 11.65
C THR A 380 40.86 -22.55 11.31
N ILE A 381 42.17 -22.52 11.04
CA ILE A 381 42.85 -21.39 10.40
C ILE A 381 43.52 -21.92 9.14
N TYR A 382 43.17 -21.38 7.97
CA TYR A 382 43.68 -21.81 6.68
C TYR A 382 44.11 -20.63 5.82
N GLY A 383 45.00 -20.85 4.86
CA GLY A 383 45.40 -19.85 3.89
C GLY A 383 44.47 -19.87 2.69
N HIS A 384 44.26 -18.73 2.03
CA HIS A 384 43.38 -18.62 0.87
C HIS A 384 43.63 -19.69 -0.22
N ARG A 385 44.90 -19.97 -0.55
CA ARG A 385 45.34 -21.05 -1.46
C ARG A 385 44.88 -22.47 -1.09
N ASP A 386 44.51 -22.71 0.17
CA ASP A 386 43.96 -23.99 0.58
C ASP A 386 42.57 -24.22 -0.05
N ALA A 387 41.85 -23.15 -0.40
CA ALA A 387 40.49 -23.18 -0.95
C ALA A 387 40.36 -22.77 -2.43
N GLN A 388 41.27 -21.96 -2.96
CA GLN A 388 41.23 -21.42 -4.34
C GLN A 388 42.58 -21.56 -5.06
N LEU A 389 42.63 -21.28 -6.38
CA LEU A 389 43.81 -21.39 -7.23
C LEU A 389 44.62 -20.08 -7.23
N THR A 390 45.14 -19.74 -6.05
CA THR A 390 45.79 -18.46 -5.80
C THR A 390 47.13 -18.64 -5.07
N SER A 391 48.03 -17.67 -5.20
CA SER A 391 49.25 -17.57 -4.39
C SER A 391 49.00 -16.92 -3.02
N CYS A 392 47.83 -16.35 -2.76
CA CYS A 392 47.46 -15.76 -1.48
C CYS A 392 47.50 -16.82 -0.34
N PRO A 393 48.06 -16.53 0.85
CA PRO A 393 48.48 -15.23 1.39
C PRO A 393 49.97 -14.88 1.17
N GLY A 394 50.62 -15.40 0.13
CA GLY A 394 52.06 -15.32 -0.06
C GLY A 394 52.82 -16.39 0.73
N GLN A 395 53.97 -16.82 0.19
CA GLN A 395 54.70 -17.98 0.70
C GLN A 395 55.18 -17.83 2.15
N ASN A 396 55.71 -16.67 2.53
CA ASN A 396 56.25 -16.47 3.88
C ASN A 396 55.14 -16.42 4.94
N LEU A 397 53.99 -15.81 4.62
CA LEU A 397 52.84 -15.81 5.53
C LEU A 397 52.17 -17.19 5.61
N TYR A 398 52.09 -17.91 4.49
CA TYR A 398 51.58 -19.28 4.47
C TYR A 398 52.42 -20.22 5.35
N ASN A 399 53.76 -20.09 5.31
CA ASN A 399 54.67 -20.86 6.15
C ASN A 399 54.47 -20.60 7.66
N LEU A 400 53.87 -19.47 8.05
CA LEU A 400 53.57 -19.12 9.44
C LEU A 400 52.22 -19.64 9.95
N LEU A 401 51.36 -20.22 9.10
CA LEU A 401 50.07 -20.74 9.52
C LEU A 401 50.15 -21.76 10.69
N PRO A 402 51.12 -22.70 10.75
CA PRO A 402 51.26 -23.59 11.90
C PRO A 402 51.58 -22.86 13.21
N TYR A 403 52.41 -21.81 13.14
CA TYR A 403 52.71 -20.96 14.28
C TYR A 403 51.46 -20.20 14.74
N LEU A 404 50.73 -19.57 13.80
CA LEU A 404 49.48 -18.89 14.08
C LEU A 404 48.46 -19.82 14.76
N ARG A 405 48.28 -21.05 14.28
CA ARG A 405 47.40 -22.06 14.90
C ARG A 405 47.76 -22.35 16.35
N THR A 406 49.05 -22.54 16.62
CA THR A 406 49.55 -22.79 17.98
C THR A 406 49.31 -21.59 18.88
N ARG A 407 49.68 -20.40 18.40
CA ARG A 407 49.56 -19.16 19.15
C ARG A 407 48.11 -18.80 19.45
N VAL A 408 47.21 -18.98 18.48
CA VAL A 408 45.77 -18.79 18.67
C VAL A 408 45.22 -19.81 19.67
N ALA A 409 45.66 -21.07 19.63
CA ALA A 409 45.21 -22.08 20.60
C ALA A 409 45.60 -21.71 22.05
N GLU A 410 46.81 -21.19 22.27
CA GLU A 410 47.25 -20.69 23.58
C GLU A 410 46.36 -19.55 24.09
N LEU A 411 45.99 -18.62 23.20
CA LEU A 411 45.22 -17.42 23.55
C LEU A 411 43.72 -17.71 23.70
N ALA A 412 43.14 -18.54 22.82
CA ALA A 412 41.70 -18.73 22.70
C ALA A 412 41.17 -19.92 23.51
N ASN A 413 41.84 -21.08 23.51
CA ASN A 413 41.20 -22.32 23.99
C ASN A 413 40.94 -22.31 25.51
N ALA A 414 41.79 -21.63 26.29
CA ALA A 414 41.56 -21.41 27.73
C ALA A 414 40.33 -20.51 27.96
N SER A 415 40.20 -19.43 27.18
CA SER A 415 39.02 -18.57 27.20
C SER A 415 37.76 -19.33 26.79
N VAL A 416 37.80 -20.11 25.71
CA VAL A 416 36.65 -20.91 25.21
C VAL A 416 36.17 -21.92 26.24
N GLY A 417 37.09 -22.55 26.98
CA GLY A 417 36.75 -23.50 28.04
C GLY A 417 36.04 -22.86 29.24
N ALA A 418 36.38 -21.60 29.54
CA ALA A 418 35.85 -20.82 30.65
C ALA A 418 34.59 -20.03 30.30
N SER A 419 34.42 -19.64 29.03
CA SER A 419 33.31 -18.81 28.58
C SER A 419 31.91 -19.43 28.81
N PRO A 420 30.87 -18.59 29.02
CA PRO A 420 29.48 -19.02 29.12
C PRO A 420 28.97 -19.86 27.95
N ARG A 421 28.02 -20.73 28.27
CA ARG A 421 27.32 -21.62 27.32
C ARG A 421 25.84 -21.31 27.37
N GLY A 422 25.19 -21.31 26.21
CA GLY A 422 23.75 -21.08 26.15
C GLY A 422 23.16 -21.36 24.78
N VAL A 423 21.82 -21.35 24.72
CA VAL A 423 21.06 -21.50 23.48
C VAL A 423 19.89 -20.52 23.50
N TRP A 424 19.68 -19.87 22.36
CA TRP A 424 18.43 -19.15 22.06
C TRP A 424 17.38 -20.11 21.49
N ASP A 425 16.50 -20.59 22.36
CA ASP A 425 15.48 -21.59 22.02
C ASP A 425 14.39 -21.02 21.10
N SER A 426 13.81 -19.87 21.45
CA SER A 426 12.67 -19.33 20.69
C SER A 426 12.53 -17.81 20.74
N VAL A 427 11.82 -17.30 19.74
CA VAL A 427 11.30 -15.93 19.70
C VAL A 427 9.84 -15.96 19.29
N THR A 428 9.00 -15.24 20.01
CA THR A 428 7.58 -15.04 19.69
C THR A 428 7.27 -13.55 19.59
N THR A 429 6.28 -13.18 18.78
CA THR A 429 5.89 -11.78 18.59
C THR A 429 4.40 -11.59 18.85
N THR A 430 4.07 -10.39 19.32
CA THR A 430 2.72 -9.80 19.32
C THR A 430 2.79 -8.52 18.49
N ALA A 431 1.69 -7.80 18.27
CA ALA A 431 1.72 -6.54 17.53
C ALA A 431 2.54 -5.42 18.19
N THR A 432 2.85 -5.54 19.49
CA THR A 432 3.53 -4.49 20.28
C THR A 432 4.78 -4.97 21.03
N SER A 433 5.18 -6.22 20.86
CA SER A 433 6.36 -6.75 21.54
C SER A 433 6.91 -8.02 20.89
N LEU A 434 8.17 -8.31 21.19
CA LEU A 434 8.82 -9.60 20.95
C LEU A 434 9.24 -10.23 22.28
N THR A 435 9.16 -11.55 22.40
CA THR A 435 9.63 -12.31 23.57
C THR A 435 10.68 -13.30 23.15
N VAL A 436 11.86 -13.24 23.76
CA VAL A 436 12.95 -14.20 23.55
C VAL A 436 13.05 -15.14 24.75
N ALA A 437 13.40 -16.39 24.51
CA ALA A 437 13.56 -17.40 25.55
C ALA A 437 14.71 -18.38 25.22
N GLY A 438 15.36 -18.89 26.25
CA GLY A 438 16.48 -19.82 26.10
C GLY A 438 17.05 -20.26 27.44
N TRP A 439 18.31 -20.68 27.42
CA TRP A 439 19.11 -20.94 28.62
C TRP A 439 20.54 -20.46 28.44
N ALA A 440 21.20 -20.10 29.53
CA ALA A 440 22.62 -19.75 29.57
C ALA A 440 23.20 -19.99 30.97
N PHE A 441 24.42 -20.50 31.05
CA PHE A 441 25.20 -20.64 32.29
C PHE A 441 26.68 -20.39 32.02
N ASP A 442 27.43 -20.07 33.06
CA ASP A 442 28.88 -19.97 33.03
C ASP A 442 29.49 -21.22 33.70
N PRO A 443 30.36 -21.99 33.03
CA PRO A 443 30.93 -23.23 33.59
C PRO A 443 31.69 -23.04 34.91
N GLU A 444 32.14 -21.82 35.20
CA GLU A 444 32.92 -21.50 36.39
C GLU A 444 32.06 -21.12 37.60
N THR A 445 30.73 -21.03 37.46
CA THR A 445 29.82 -20.76 38.58
C THR A 445 28.50 -21.53 38.47
N ALA A 446 27.91 -21.88 39.63
CA ALA A 446 26.55 -22.41 39.70
C ALA A 446 25.49 -21.30 39.78
N ASP A 447 25.90 -20.05 39.96
CA ASP A 447 24.98 -18.91 40.02
C ASP A 447 24.44 -18.56 38.63
N PRO A 448 23.16 -18.15 38.51
CA PRO A 448 22.60 -17.66 37.25
C PRO A 448 23.36 -16.45 36.73
N ILE A 449 23.59 -16.41 35.43
CA ILE A 449 24.27 -15.30 34.75
C ILE A 449 23.28 -14.39 34.02
N VAL A 450 23.74 -13.19 33.68
CA VAL A 450 22.96 -12.23 32.90
C VAL A 450 23.00 -12.61 31.42
N VAL A 451 21.87 -12.49 30.73
CA VAL A 451 21.75 -12.54 29.28
C VAL A 451 21.41 -11.15 28.78
N GLU A 452 22.28 -10.62 27.93
CA GLU A 452 22.07 -9.40 27.17
C GLU A 452 21.15 -9.68 25.98
N VAL A 453 20.15 -8.84 25.78
CA VAL A 453 19.22 -8.86 24.66
C VAL A 453 19.27 -7.51 23.98
N ARG A 454 19.82 -7.45 22.77
CA ARG A 454 19.92 -6.23 21.96
C ARG A 454 18.90 -6.28 20.84
N VAL A 455 18.10 -5.22 20.72
CA VAL A 455 17.14 -5.05 19.62
C VAL A 455 17.50 -3.77 18.87
N ASP A 456 17.99 -3.90 17.64
CA ASP A 456 18.60 -2.83 16.84
C ASP A 456 19.66 -2.03 17.64
N GLY A 457 20.51 -2.78 18.36
CA GLY A 457 21.57 -2.21 19.20
C GLY A 457 21.13 -1.72 20.59
N ALA A 458 19.83 -1.49 20.82
CA ALA A 458 19.32 -1.09 22.14
C ALA A 458 19.35 -2.27 23.11
N LEU A 459 20.10 -2.11 24.20
CA LEU A 459 20.36 -3.16 25.19
C LEU A 459 19.24 -3.28 26.24
N SER A 460 18.86 -4.51 26.53
CA SER A 460 18.10 -4.94 27.71
C SER A 460 18.79 -6.18 28.29
N THR A 461 18.54 -6.50 29.56
CA THR A 461 19.18 -7.63 30.24
C THR A 461 18.15 -8.46 31.00
N VAL A 462 18.37 -9.78 31.06
CA VAL A 462 17.56 -10.70 31.85
C VAL A 462 18.46 -11.69 32.58
N LEU A 463 18.12 -12.04 33.83
CA LEU A 463 18.84 -13.07 34.56
C LEU A 463 18.38 -14.46 34.09
N ALA A 464 19.30 -15.38 33.85
CA ALA A 464 18.99 -16.75 33.45
C ALA A 464 18.61 -17.63 34.66
N ASP A 465 17.66 -17.22 35.49
CA ASP A 465 17.35 -17.90 36.76
C ASP A 465 16.16 -18.88 36.71
N ARG A 466 15.52 -19.04 35.55
CA ARG A 466 14.37 -19.92 35.38
C ARG A 466 14.80 -21.39 35.42
N ASN A 467 13.91 -22.25 35.93
CA ASN A 467 14.18 -23.66 36.10
C ASN A 467 14.17 -24.42 34.75
N ARG A 468 15.28 -25.11 34.44
CA ARG A 468 15.51 -25.98 33.28
C ARG A 468 16.13 -27.32 33.73
N PRO A 469 15.30 -28.26 34.20
CA PRO A 469 15.77 -29.56 34.72
C PRO A 469 16.55 -30.39 33.69
N ASP A 470 16.23 -30.23 32.40
CA ASP A 470 16.93 -30.84 31.27
C ASP A 470 18.38 -30.36 31.17
N ILE A 471 18.64 -29.07 31.38
CA ILE A 471 19.99 -28.50 31.39
C ILE A 471 20.75 -28.93 32.64
N GLY A 472 20.09 -28.94 33.80
CA GLY A 472 20.70 -29.43 35.05
C GLY A 472 21.06 -30.92 35.01
N ALA A 473 20.37 -31.74 34.22
CA ALA A 473 20.71 -33.14 34.02
C ALA A 473 21.95 -33.33 33.12
N LEU A 474 22.11 -32.47 32.10
CA LEU A 474 23.28 -32.49 31.20
C LEU A 474 24.52 -31.88 31.84
N TYR A 475 24.35 -30.87 32.68
CA TYR A 475 25.43 -30.16 33.37
C TYR A 475 25.21 -30.15 34.89
N PRO A 476 25.43 -31.29 35.58
CA PRO A 476 25.12 -31.42 37.01
C PRO A 476 25.88 -30.45 37.92
N ALA A 477 27.07 -30.01 37.49
CA ALA A 477 27.92 -29.10 38.27
C ALA A 477 27.33 -27.70 38.45
N VAL A 478 26.50 -27.24 37.50
CA VAL A 478 25.90 -25.89 37.54
C VAL A 478 24.43 -25.90 37.96
N GLY A 479 23.75 -27.05 37.92
CA GLY A 479 22.36 -27.20 38.35
C GLY A 479 21.32 -26.71 37.31
N PRO A 480 20.01 -26.65 37.65
CA PRO A 480 18.95 -26.40 36.67
C PRO A 480 18.51 -24.94 36.52
N ARG A 481 18.97 -23.99 37.35
CA ARG A 481 18.48 -22.60 37.34
C ARG A 481 19.21 -21.73 36.32
N HIS A 482 19.07 -22.07 35.03
CA HIS A 482 19.83 -21.45 33.94
C HIS A 482 18.96 -21.04 32.74
N GLY A 483 17.62 -21.02 32.88
CA GLY A 483 16.70 -20.59 31.83
C GLY A 483 16.42 -19.08 31.86
N PHE A 484 16.16 -18.46 30.72
CA PHE A 484 15.74 -17.05 30.65
C PHE A 484 14.50 -16.87 29.76
N SER A 485 13.75 -15.81 30.01
CA SER A 485 12.82 -15.25 29.01
C SER A 485 12.51 -13.78 29.31
N LEU A 486 12.54 -12.97 28.25
CA LEU A 486 12.39 -11.52 28.30
C LEU A 486 11.44 -11.06 27.19
N THR A 487 10.47 -10.21 27.54
CA THR A 487 9.59 -9.52 26.60
C THR A 487 10.08 -8.08 26.41
N VAL A 488 10.32 -7.69 25.17
CA VAL A 488 10.78 -6.35 24.78
C VAL A 488 9.67 -5.65 23.98
N PRO A 489 9.14 -4.50 24.46
CA PRO A 489 8.16 -3.71 23.71
C PRO A 489 8.75 -3.15 22.41
N ARG A 490 8.10 -3.41 21.28
CA ARG A 490 8.47 -2.95 19.93
C ARG A 490 7.23 -2.85 19.06
N ALA A 491 7.09 -1.75 18.31
CA ALA A 491 5.99 -1.54 17.37
C ALA A 491 6.07 -2.52 16.19
N GLY A 492 5.08 -2.46 15.29
CA GLY A 492 5.15 -3.17 14.01
C GLY A 492 6.42 -2.80 13.23
N GLY A 493 7.21 -3.80 12.83
CA GLY A 493 8.50 -3.58 12.19
C GLY A 493 9.36 -4.84 12.13
N THR A 494 10.47 -4.75 11.41
CA THR A 494 11.49 -5.80 11.34
C THR A 494 12.71 -5.35 12.13
N TYR A 495 13.14 -6.18 13.06
CA TYR A 495 14.19 -5.87 14.04
C TYR A 495 15.31 -6.90 13.97
N VAL A 496 16.55 -6.48 14.16
CA VAL A 496 17.67 -7.38 14.42
C VAL A 496 17.78 -7.60 15.92
N VAL A 497 17.56 -8.84 16.36
CA VAL A 497 17.61 -9.23 17.77
C VAL A 497 18.83 -10.11 18.00
N CYS A 498 19.74 -9.66 18.86
CA CYS A 498 20.95 -10.37 19.23
C CYS A 498 20.97 -10.69 20.72
N LEU A 499 21.33 -11.93 21.06
CA LEU A 499 21.44 -12.38 22.45
C LEU A 499 22.90 -12.68 22.78
N ALA A 500 23.33 -12.36 24.01
CA ALA A 500 24.64 -12.75 24.51
C ALA A 500 24.58 -13.15 25.99
N ALA A 501 25.30 -14.21 26.37
CA ALA A 501 25.46 -14.66 27.74
C ALA A 501 26.68 -13.96 28.36
N ALA A 502 26.45 -13.13 29.38
CA ALA A 502 27.48 -12.36 30.05
C ALA A 502 28.40 -13.28 30.86
N ASN A 503 29.70 -13.17 30.61
CA ASN A 503 30.72 -13.85 31.41
C ASN A 503 30.85 -13.21 32.79
N VAL A 504 31.06 -14.01 33.83
CA VAL A 504 31.21 -13.52 35.20
C VAL A 504 32.58 -13.79 35.82
N LEU A 505 33.42 -14.63 35.20
CA LEU A 505 34.77 -14.95 35.66
C LEU A 505 35.79 -14.89 34.51
N ASN A 506 36.50 -15.98 34.20
CA ASN A 506 37.48 -16.01 33.13
C ASN A 506 36.78 -16.29 31.80
N GLY A 507 37.37 -15.82 30.71
CA GLY A 507 36.77 -15.96 29.38
C GLY A 507 35.99 -14.73 28.95
N THR A 508 35.06 -14.91 28.03
CA THR A 508 34.42 -13.81 27.30
C THR A 508 32.92 -14.01 27.21
N THR A 509 32.17 -12.90 27.22
CA THR A 509 30.73 -12.90 26.93
C THR A 509 30.48 -13.56 25.57
N VAL A 510 29.58 -14.55 25.54
CA VAL A 510 29.33 -15.37 24.34
C VAL A 510 28.05 -14.95 23.65
N SER A 511 28.12 -14.70 22.34
CA SER A 511 26.92 -14.48 21.53
C SER A 511 26.12 -15.78 21.41
N LEU A 512 24.83 -15.72 21.74
CA LEU A 512 23.86 -16.80 21.54
C LEU A 512 23.19 -16.73 20.16
N GLY A 513 23.63 -15.79 19.32
CA GLY A 513 23.16 -15.58 17.95
C GLY A 513 22.32 -14.32 17.76
N CYS A 514 22.24 -13.89 16.51
CA CYS A 514 21.35 -12.81 16.04
C CYS A 514 20.31 -13.39 15.08
N ARG A 515 19.07 -12.87 15.13
CA ARG A 515 18.02 -13.21 14.16
C ARG A 515 17.24 -11.95 13.79
N THR A 516 16.80 -11.90 12.55
CA THR A 516 15.82 -10.91 12.09
C THR A 516 14.43 -11.35 12.52
N VAL A 517 13.73 -10.50 13.27
CA VAL A 517 12.42 -10.78 13.87
C VAL A 517 11.42 -9.74 13.38
N THR A 518 10.32 -10.19 12.77
CA THR A 518 9.25 -9.30 12.30
C THR A 518 8.09 -9.29 13.30
N VAL A 519 7.85 -8.14 13.90
CA VAL A 519 6.63 -7.83 14.67
C VAL A 519 5.59 -7.32 13.68
N ARG A 520 4.47 -8.05 13.54
CA ARG A 520 3.39 -7.69 12.62
C ARG A 520 2.32 -6.92 13.38
N ASN A 521 2.05 -5.70 12.92
CA ASN A 521 0.88 -4.91 13.30
C ASN A 521 0.01 -4.74 12.06
N GLN A 522 -1.19 -5.29 12.06
CA GLN A 522 -2.14 -5.27 10.95
C GLN A 522 -3.10 -4.10 11.10
N ALA A 523 -3.31 -3.35 10.02
CA ALA A 523 -4.25 -2.24 10.05
C ALA A 523 -5.65 -2.71 10.46
N PRO A 524 -6.32 -2.00 11.36
CA PRO A 524 -7.64 -2.38 11.84
C PRO A 524 -8.65 -2.24 10.70
N ILE A 525 -9.66 -3.10 10.69
CA ILE A 525 -10.68 -3.16 9.64
C ILE A 525 -12.05 -2.78 10.21
N GLY A 526 -13.02 -2.57 9.34
CA GLY A 526 -14.39 -2.29 9.73
C GLY A 526 -15.24 -1.80 8.57
N ALA A 527 -16.51 -1.52 8.86
CA ALA A 527 -17.40 -0.85 7.93
C ALA A 527 -18.46 -0.03 8.70
N VAL A 528 -18.96 1.02 8.04
CA VAL A 528 -20.19 1.69 8.46
C VAL A 528 -21.35 1.00 7.75
N ASP A 529 -22.25 0.40 8.53
CA ASP A 529 -23.41 -0.33 7.98
C ASP A 529 -24.58 0.62 7.70
N SER A 530 -24.75 1.65 8.52
CA SER A 530 -25.83 2.63 8.34
C SER A 530 -25.50 4.00 8.91
N VAL A 531 -25.99 5.02 8.20
CA VAL A 531 -26.04 6.41 8.64
C VAL A 531 -27.51 6.83 8.54
N VAL A 532 -28.17 6.96 9.68
CA VAL A 532 -29.58 7.34 9.78
C VAL A 532 -29.66 8.79 10.23
N VAL A 533 -30.05 9.67 9.34
CA VAL A 533 -30.26 11.08 9.63
C VAL A 533 -31.70 11.29 10.06
N THR A 534 -31.91 12.04 11.14
CA THR A 534 -33.22 12.45 11.65
C THR A 534 -33.25 13.97 11.74
N ARG A 535 -34.43 14.57 11.91
CA ARG A 535 -34.55 16.03 12.08
C ARG A 535 -33.81 16.62 13.28
N THR A 536 -33.40 15.79 14.23
CA THR A 536 -32.75 16.24 15.47
C THR A 536 -31.32 15.75 15.59
N GLY A 537 -30.78 15.03 14.60
CA GLY A 537 -29.49 14.39 14.75
C GLY A 537 -29.21 13.26 13.77
N VAL A 538 -28.08 12.60 13.97
CA VAL A 538 -27.64 11.45 13.18
C VAL A 538 -27.34 10.26 14.09
N THR A 539 -27.64 9.05 13.61
CA THR A 539 -27.18 7.80 14.21
C THR A 539 -26.33 7.05 13.20
N VAL A 540 -25.09 6.75 13.58
CA VAL A 540 -24.13 5.99 12.78
C VAL A 540 -23.94 4.63 13.44
N ALA A 541 -24.13 3.54 12.70
CA ALA A 541 -23.88 2.18 13.18
C ALA A 541 -22.93 1.45 12.23
N GLY A 542 -22.12 0.56 12.80
CA GLY A 542 -21.11 -0.17 12.06
C GLY A 542 -20.45 -1.24 12.90
N TRP A 543 -19.33 -1.74 12.41
CA TRP A 543 -18.44 -2.62 13.15
C TRP A 543 -16.98 -2.27 12.88
N VAL A 544 -16.12 -2.53 13.86
CA VAL A 544 -14.67 -2.40 13.74
C VAL A 544 -14.00 -3.57 14.44
N LEU A 545 -12.86 -4.00 13.92
CA LEU A 545 -12.06 -5.09 14.45
C LEU A 545 -10.59 -4.82 14.14
N ASP A 546 -9.72 -5.08 15.11
CA ASP A 546 -8.29 -5.10 14.90
C ASP A 546 -7.83 -6.56 14.79
N PRO A 547 -7.26 -6.98 13.63
CA PRO A 547 -6.82 -8.37 13.43
C PRO A 547 -5.81 -8.87 14.46
N ASP A 548 -5.08 -7.98 15.13
CA ASP A 548 -4.04 -8.31 16.10
C ASP A 548 -4.58 -8.71 17.47
N THR A 549 -5.87 -8.48 17.73
CA THR A 549 -6.52 -8.82 19.00
C THR A 549 -7.86 -9.52 18.78
N SER A 550 -8.42 -10.10 19.84
CA SER A 550 -9.81 -10.56 19.90
C SER A 550 -10.67 -9.69 20.82
N ALA A 551 -10.07 -8.73 21.51
CA ALA A 551 -10.79 -7.76 22.32
C ALA A 551 -11.49 -6.72 21.42
N SER A 552 -12.61 -6.19 21.88
CA SER A 552 -13.30 -5.08 21.22
C SER A 552 -12.39 -3.85 21.14
N THR A 553 -12.36 -3.20 19.98
CA THR A 553 -11.54 -2.02 19.72
C THR A 553 -12.39 -0.75 19.59
N GLN A 554 -11.75 0.40 19.41
CA GLN A 554 -12.46 1.68 19.30
C GLN A 554 -12.84 2.01 17.85
N ALA A 555 -14.03 2.55 17.67
CA ALA A 555 -14.42 3.33 16.51
C ALA A 555 -14.43 4.81 16.90
N HIS A 556 -13.84 5.66 16.06
CA HIS A 556 -13.95 7.12 16.21
C HIS A 556 -14.83 7.69 15.12
N VAL A 557 -15.92 8.35 15.52
CA VAL A 557 -16.85 9.00 14.60
C VAL A 557 -16.74 10.51 14.80
N TYR A 558 -16.24 11.19 13.78
CA TYR A 558 -16.14 12.65 13.74
C TYR A 558 -17.38 13.19 13.03
N ILE A 559 -18.09 14.14 13.65
CA ILE A 559 -19.21 14.84 13.03
C ILE A 559 -18.93 16.33 13.14
N ASP A 560 -18.84 17.04 12.02
CA ASP A 560 -18.40 18.44 11.92
C ASP A 560 -17.08 18.72 12.67
N GLY A 561 -16.13 17.78 12.54
CA GLY A 561 -14.85 17.83 13.23
C GLY A 561 -14.88 17.46 14.73
N VAL A 562 -16.05 17.20 15.31
CA VAL A 562 -16.16 16.74 16.72
C VAL A 562 -16.09 15.22 16.78
N GLY A 563 -14.99 14.70 17.31
CA GLY A 563 -14.76 13.26 17.47
C GLY A 563 -15.49 12.63 18.66
N ILE A 564 -16.14 11.50 18.43
CA ILE A 564 -16.75 10.65 19.45
C ILE A 564 -16.06 9.29 19.39
N ALA A 565 -15.34 8.93 20.45
CA ALA A 565 -14.75 7.61 20.61
C ALA A 565 -15.77 6.66 21.24
N VAL A 566 -15.97 5.49 20.65
CA VAL A 566 -16.85 4.43 21.17
C VAL A 566 -16.14 3.08 21.09
N THR A 567 -16.27 2.26 22.14
CA THR A 567 -15.83 0.86 22.08
C THR A 567 -16.86 0.06 21.30
N ALA A 568 -16.40 -0.72 20.32
CA ALA A 568 -17.26 -1.53 19.48
C ALA A 568 -17.56 -2.89 20.13
N ASP A 569 -18.27 -2.89 21.26
CA ASP A 569 -18.56 -4.08 22.06
C ASP A 569 -19.93 -4.71 21.76
N ARG A 570 -20.68 -4.18 20.78
CA ARG A 570 -22.02 -4.69 20.46
C ARG A 570 -21.95 -6.02 19.69
N PRO A 571 -22.92 -6.93 19.88
CA PRO A 571 -22.90 -8.24 19.23
C PRO A 571 -23.09 -8.17 17.71
N ARG A 572 -22.16 -8.79 16.99
CA ARG A 572 -22.13 -9.05 15.54
C ARG A 572 -21.68 -10.49 15.27
N PRO A 573 -22.59 -11.47 15.41
CA PRO A 573 -22.26 -12.89 15.22
C PRO A 573 -21.74 -13.21 13.82
N ASP A 574 -22.20 -12.47 12.81
CA ASP A 574 -21.76 -12.55 11.42
C ASP A 574 -20.26 -12.19 11.27
N ILE A 575 -19.83 -11.10 11.92
CA ILE A 575 -18.41 -10.70 11.94
C ILE A 575 -17.58 -11.70 12.75
N GLY A 576 -18.10 -12.16 13.89
CA GLY A 576 -17.43 -13.19 14.69
C GLY A 576 -17.22 -14.50 13.95
N ALA A 577 -18.19 -14.91 13.11
CA ALA A 577 -18.07 -16.08 12.25
C ALA A 577 -17.09 -15.87 11.09
N ALA A 578 -17.06 -14.67 10.50
CA ALA A 578 -16.19 -14.35 9.37
C ALA A 578 -14.70 -14.30 9.76
N PHE A 579 -14.37 -13.76 10.94
CA PHE A 579 -12.98 -13.49 11.35
C PHE A 579 -12.49 -14.35 12.53
N GLY A 580 -13.37 -15.09 13.20
CA GLY A 580 -12.98 -15.98 14.31
C GLY A 580 -12.53 -15.27 15.59
N LYS A 581 -12.93 -14.01 15.80
CA LYS A 581 -12.49 -13.14 16.91
C LYS A 581 -13.60 -12.84 17.93
N GLY A 582 -14.62 -13.69 18.04
CA GLY A 582 -15.80 -13.42 18.87
C GLY A 582 -16.74 -12.39 18.24
N SER A 583 -17.91 -12.13 18.83
CA SER A 583 -18.96 -11.30 18.23
C SER A 583 -19.00 -9.85 18.70
N ALA A 584 -18.22 -9.45 19.71
CA ALA A 584 -18.29 -8.10 20.29
C ALA A 584 -17.46 -7.10 19.46
N HIS A 585 -17.98 -6.71 18.28
CA HIS A 585 -17.29 -5.84 17.32
C HIS A 585 -18.17 -4.73 16.73
N GLY A 586 -19.43 -4.61 17.15
CA GLY A 586 -20.36 -3.61 16.64
C GLY A 586 -20.32 -2.29 17.43
N PHE A 587 -20.56 -1.16 16.78
CA PHE A 587 -20.70 0.15 17.42
C PHE A 587 -21.94 0.90 16.95
N THR A 588 -22.38 1.88 17.76
CA THR A 588 -23.39 2.86 17.34
C THR A 588 -23.15 4.18 18.06
N VAL A 589 -23.20 5.28 17.31
CA VAL A 589 -23.04 6.65 17.81
C VAL A 589 -24.26 7.46 17.39
N THR A 590 -24.91 8.12 18.35
CA THR A 590 -26.01 9.05 18.08
C THR A 590 -25.59 10.45 18.53
N ARG A 591 -25.75 11.45 17.66
CA ARG A 591 -25.46 12.86 17.98
C ARG A 591 -26.62 13.74 17.57
N ALA A 592 -27.07 14.59 18.49
CA ALA A 592 -28.05 15.62 18.17
C ALA A 592 -27.40 16.73 17.33
N LEU A 593 -28.10 17.17 16.28
CA LEU A 593 -27.64 18.18 15.33
C LEU A 593 -28.74 19.19 15.06
N ALA A 594 -28.34 20.44 14.84
CA ALA A 594 -29.25 21.48 14.35
C ALA A 594 -29.60 21.22 12.88
N ALA A 595 -30.58 21.94 12.35
CA ALA A 595 -30.82 21.91 10.92
C ALA A 595 -29.65 22.58 10.17
N GLY A 596 -29.24 22.01 9.05
CA GLY A 596 -28.13 22.47 8.23
C GLY A 596 -27.35 21.34 7.57
N ASP A 597 -26.32 21.72 6.82
CA ASP A 597 -25.38 20.77 6.23
C ASP A 597 -24.34 20.32 7.25
N HIS A 598 -24.09 19.03 7.27
CA HIS A 598 -23.17 18.37 8.19
C HIS A 598 -22.25 17.43 7.43
N SER A 599 -21.13 17.10 8.06
CA SER A 599 -20.21 16.08 7.56
C SER A 599 -19.86 15.10 8.65
N MET A 600 -19.61 13.86 8.28
CA MET A 600 -19.07 12.86 9.19
C MET A 600 -17.95 12.04 8.56
N CYS A 601 -17.02 11.59 9.39
CA CYS A 601 -16.03 10.58 9.06
C CYS A 601 -15.93 9.54 10.18
N ALA A 602 -15.90 8.25 9.85
CA ALA A 602 -15.73 7.16 10.81
C ALA A 602 -14.39 6.43 10.58
N TYR A 603 -13.70 6.13 11.67
CA TYR A 603 -12.41 5.44 11.67
C TYR A 603 -12.44 4.21 12.56
N SER A 604 -11.72 3.17 12.14
CA SER A 604 -11.32 2.04 12.98
C SER A 604 -9.97 2.33 13.60
N ILE A 605 -9.87 2.22 14.93
CA ILE A 605 -8.68 2.60 15.69
C ILE A 605 -7.83 1.36 15.99
N ASP A 606 -6.56 1.48 15.66
CA ASP A 606 -5.53 0.46 15.87
C ASP A 606 -5.20 0.38 17.36
N SER A 607 -5.29 -0.82 17.93
CA SER A 607 -5.11 -1.05 19.36
C SER A 607 -3.64 -1.15 19.78
N ALA A 608 -2.72 -1.22 18.82
CA ALA A 608 -1.28 -1.42 18.99
C ALA A 608 -0.43 -0.19 18.64
N GLY A 609 -1.05 0.93 18.24
CA GLY A 609 -0.38 2.21 17.98
C GLY A 609 0.02 2.44 16.51
N GLY A 610 -0.57 1.71 15.58
CA GLY A 610 -0.42 1.86 14.13
C GLY A 610 -1.40 2.83 13.46
N ALA A 611 -1.39 2.83 12.13
CA ALA A 611 -2.26 3.68 11.31
C ALA A 611 -3.74 3.29 11.49
N HIS A 612 -4.59 4.28 11.74
CA HIS A 612 -6.04 4.07 11.82
C HIS A 612 -6.65 4.01 10.43
N THR A 613 -7.72 3.23 10.27
CA THR A 613 -8.36 3.02 8.97
C THR A 613 -9.59 3.91 8.84
N LEU A 614 -9.62 4.76 7.81
CA LEU A 614 -10.82 5.51 7.44
C LEU A 614 -11.85 4.55 6.82
N LEU A 615 -13.04 4.50 7.39
CA LEU A 615 -14.12 3.61 6.96
C LEU A 615 -15.07 4.31 5.97
N LEU A 616 -15.46 5.54 6.28
CA LEU A 616 -16.40 6.34 5.49
C LEU A 616 -16.22 7.81 5.83
N CYS A 617 -16.27 8.69 4.83
CA CYS A 617 -16.58 10.10 5.01
C CYS A 617 -17.79 10.46 4.14
N GLN A 618 -18.78 11.13 4.70
CA GLN A 618 -20.01 11.48 4.00
C GLN A 618 -20.56 12.83 4.48
N ALA A 619 -21.05 13.64 3.54
CA ALA A 619 -21.86 14.82 3.83
C ALA A 619 -23.35 14.44 3.88
N PHE A 620 -24.11 15.09 4.76
CA PHE A 620 -25.54 14.91 4.88
C PHE A 620 -26.19 16.18 5.41
N THR A 621 -27.47 16.38 5.13
CA THR A 621 -28.21 17.56 5.58
C THR A 621 -29.26 17.16 6.60
N VAL A 622 -29.23 17.79 7.77
CA VAL A 622 -30.34 17.71 8.73
C VAL A 622 -31.36 18.76 8.32
N ARG A 623 -32.47 18.33 7.73
CA ARG A 623 -33.48 19.28 7.23
C ARG A 623 -34.26 19.92 8.37
N ALA A 624 -34.52 21.22 8.23
CA ALA A 624 -35.42 21.94 9.13
C ALA A 624 -36.84 21.38 9.01
N ARG A 625 -37.62 21.42 10.10
CA ARG A 625 -39.07 21.20 9.98
C ARG A 625 -39.66 22.23 9.01
N PRO A 626 -40.55 21.83 8.08
CA PRO A 626 -41.36 22.79 7.35
C PRO A 626 -42.10 23.68 8.35
N ALA A 627 -42.03 25.00 8.15
CA ALA A 627 -42.88 25.92 8.90
C ALA A 627 -44.34 25.59 8.55
N SER A 628 -45.17 25.47 9.60
CA SER A 628 -46.60 25.13 9.59
C SER A 628 -47.38 25.53 8.32
N GLY A 629 -48.07 24.56 7.70
CA GLY A 629 -49.23 24.82 6.82
C GLY A 629 -49.24 24.09 5.47
N LEU A 630 -48.11 23.57 4.99
CA LEU A 630 -47.97 22.95 3.67
C LEU A 630 -47.79 21.44 3.83
N TRP A 631 -48.88 20.69 3.67
CA TRP A 631 -48.91 19.23 3.86
C TRP A 631 -49.16 18.53 2.51
N PRO A 632 -48.56 17.36 2.23
CA PRO A 632 -48.92 16.53 1.09
C PRO A 632 -50.41 16.16 1.14
N MET A 633 -51.15 16.58 0.12
CA MET A 633 -52.58 16.30 -0.02
C MET A 633 -52.80 15.23 -1.09
N LEU A 634 -53.65 14.26 -0.77
CA LEU A 634 -54.27 13.40 -1.75
C LEU A 634 -55.54 14.10 -2.26
N ASP A 635 -55.46 14.60 -3.49
CA ASP A 635 -56.59 15.18 -4.18
C ASP A 635 -57.45 14.08 -4.79
N VAL A 636 -58.72 14.04 -4.42
CA VAL A 636 -59.69 13.10 -4.95
C VAL A 636 -60.75 13.85 -5.74
N VAL A 637 -60.91 13.48 -7.01
CA VAL A 637 -62.02 13.93 -7.85
C VAL A 637 -63.06 12.82 -7.90
N HIS A 638 -64.26 13.11 -7.42
CA HIS A 638 -65.34 12.13 -7.31
C HIS A 638 -66.53 12.51 -8.18
N ALA A 639 -67.03 11.56 -8.98
CA ALA A 639 -68.17 11.77 -9.85
C ALA A 639 -69.46 12.05 -9.05
N VAL A 640 -70.23 13.05 -9.45
CA VAL A 640 -71.53 13.35 -8.82
C VAL A 640 -72.65 12.64 -9.59
N PRO A 641 -73.52 11.86 -8.91
CA PRO A 641 -74.70 11.28 -9.54
C PRO A 641 -75.59 12.37 -10.17
N GLY A 642 -75.88 12.25 -11.47
CA GLY A 642 -76.63 13.26 -12.23
C GLY A 642 -75.79 14.28 -13.00
N GLY A 643 -74.46 14.27 -12.85
CA GLY A 643 -73.52 15.10 -13.62
C GLY A 643 -72.70 16.05 -12.75
N GLY A 644 -71.52 16.45 -13.24
CA GLY A 644 -70.52 17.22 -12.49
C GLY A 644 -69.49 16.36 -11.76
N MET A 645 -68.68 16.99 -10.90
CA MET A 645 -67.66 16.33 -10.08
C MET A 645 -67.36 17.14 -8.81
N ASN A 646 -67.11 16.42 -7.70
CA ASN A 646 -66.63 16.98 -6.44
C ASN A 646 -65.11 16.92 -6.39
N LEU A 647 -64.52 17.94 -5.79
CA LEU A 647 -63.08 18.10 -5.55
C LEU A 647 -62.85 17.98 -4.05
N TRP A 648 -62.10 16.96 -3.63
CA TRP A 648 -61.82 16.66 -2.23
C TRP A 648 -60.33 16.59 -1.96
N GLU A 649 -59.90 16.97 -0.77
CA GLU A 649 -58.53 16.82 -0.29
C GLU A 649 -58.49 15.91 0.93
N VAL A 650 -57.49 15.03 0.99
CA VAL A 650 -57.20 14.20 2.16
C VAL A 650 -55.75 14.41 2.53
N SER A 651 -55.51 14.99 3.70
CA SER A 651 -54.14 15.17 4.19
C SER A 651 -53.46 13.82 4.45
N LEU A 652 -52.32 13.62 3.82
CA LEU A 652 -51.51 12.41 4.00
C LEU A 652 -50.52 12.55 5.16
N ALA A 653 -50.30 13.78 5.61
CA ALA A 653 -49.16 14.12 6.41
C ALA A 653 -49.25 13.62 7.85
N SER A 654 -48.16 13.03 8.34
CA SER A 654 -48.12 12.39 9.65
C SER A 654 -48.38 13.34 10.82
N ALA A 655 -48.03 14.61 10.69
CA ALA A 655 -48.16 15.61 11.75
C ALA A 655 -49.41 16.51 11.62
N ASP A 656 -50.26 16.32 10.61
CA ASP A 656 -51.50 17.08 10.46
C ASP A 656 -52.62 16.50 11.37
N PRO A 657 -53.22 17.27 12.28
CA PRO A 657 -54.39 16.82 13.06
C PRO A 657 -55.61 16.44 12.20
N ALA A 658 -55.67 16.91 10.95
CA ALA A 658 -56.68 16.56 9.97
C ALA A 658 -56.31 15.36 9.08
N ARG A 659 -55.17 14.69 9.32
CA ARG A 659 -54.71 13.53 8.55
C ARG A 659 -55.83 12.52 8.33
N GLY A 660 -55.98 12.09 7.08
CA GLY A 660 -56.92 11.06 6.68
C GLY A 660 -58.39 11.49 6.60
N LYS A 661 -58.72 12.74 6.93
CA LYS A 661 -60.10 13.24 6.87
C LYS A 661 -60.35 13.90 5.51
N PRO A 662 -61.35 13.45 4.73
CA PRO A 662 -61.68 14.09 3.47
C PRO A 662 -62.36 15.45 3.69
N LEU A 663 -61.84 16.48 3.02
CA LEU A 663 -62.35 17.84 2.99
C LEU A 663 -62.89 18.15 1.58
N LEU A 664 -64.16 18.55 1.46
CA LEU A 664 -64.72 18.99 0.18
C LEU A 664 -64.24 20.42 -0.10
N THR A 665 -63.43 20.61 -1.13
CA THR A 665 -62.89 21.93 -1.51
C THR A 665 -63.69 22.59 -2.64
N GLY A 666 -64.41 21.82 -3.45
CA GLY A 666 -65.29 22.40 -4.45
C GLY A 666 -66.25 21.41 -5.12
N THR A 667 -67.31 21.95 -5.73
CA THR A 667 -68.23 21.19 -6.58
C THR A 667 -68.34 21.87 -7.94
N LEU A 668 -67.91 21.17 -8.99
CA LEU A 668 -68.03 21.62 -10.36
C LEU A 668 -69.36 21.10 -10.94
N GLY A 669 -70.32 22.02 -11.12
CA GLY A 669 -71.70 21.69 -11.48
C GLY A 669 -71.89 21.12 -12.90
N ALA A 670 -73.05 20.50 -13.13
CA ALA A 670 -73.43 19.80 -14.36
C ALA A 670 -73.57 20.70 -15.62
N GLY A 671 -73.56 22.03 -15.48
CA GLY A 671 -73.76 23.01 -16.55
C GLY A 671 -72.54 23.28 -17.45
N GLY A 672 -71.55 22.38 -17.45
CA GLY A 672 -70.36 22.52 -18.27
C GLY A 672 -69.34 21.42 -18.05
N PHE A 673 -69.14 20.97 -16.80
CA PHE A 673 -68.17 19.92 -16.46
C PHE A 673 -68.80 18.54 -16.34
N ARG A 674 -68.08 17.52 -16.80
CA ARG A 674 -68.43 16.10 -16.64
C ARG A 674 -67.19 15.31 -16.26
N TYR A 675 -67.31 14.46 -15.25
CA TYR A 675 -66.22 13.60 -14.78
C TYR A 675 -65.58 12.76 -15.91
N GLY A 676 -66.40 12.15 -16.77
CA GLY A 676 -65.92 11.35 -17.91
C GLY A 676 -65.19 12.15 -19.00
N ASP A 677 -65.49 13.46 -19.09
CA ASP A 677 -64.93 14.38 -20.08
C ASP A 677 -63.81 15.25 -19.49
N SER A 678 -63.33 14.95 -18.28
CA SER A 678 -62.30 15.73 -17.60
C SER A 678 -61.13 14.86 -17.18
N ARG A 679 -59.91 15.38 -17.27
CA ARG A 679 -58.68 14.84 -16.68
C ARG A 679 -58.19 15.88 -15.68
N THR A 680 -57.84 15.43 -14.49
CA THR A 680 -57.51 16.31 -13.36
C THR A 680 -56.16 15.91 -12.81
N THR A 681 -55.35 16.91 -12.51
CA THR A 681 -54.07 16.75 -11.81
C THR A 681 -53.83 17.99 -10.97
N THR A 682 -52.92 17.90 -10.02
CA THR A 682 -52.61 18.97 -9.09
C THR A 682 -51.22 19.53 -9.32
N GLY A 683 -51.04 20.78 -8.92
CA GLY A 683 -49.79 21.50 -9.04
C GLY A 683 -49.87 22.87 -8.38
N ARG A 684 -48.72 23.52 -8.23
CA ARG A 684 -48.58 24.87 -7.69
C ARG A 684 -48.75 25.89 -8.81
N PHE A 685 -49.99 26.24 -9.14
CA PHE A 685 -50.27 27.22 -10.19
C PHE A 685 -50.18 28.67 -9.71
N GLY A 686 -50.16 28.88 -8.39
CA GLY A 686 -49.95 30.19 -7.77
C GLY A 686 -51.26 30.90 -7.50
N ASN A 687 -51.27 32.22 -7.60
CA ASN A 687 -52.39 33.00 -7.09
C ASN A 687 -53.58 33.08 -8.08
N VAL A 688 -54.52 32.13 -7.98
CA VAL A 688 -55.66 32.04 -8.92
C VAL A 688 -56.66 33.20 -8.78
N THR A 689 -56.90 33.75 -7.58
CA THR A 689 -57.86 34.86 -7.39
C THR A 689 -57.35 36.15 -6.73
N GLY A 690 -56.08 36.21 -6.32
CA GLY A 690 -55.47 37.40 -5.69
C GLY A 690 -55.03 37.19 -4.24
N ARG A 691 -55.31 36.04 -3.61
CA ARG A 691 -54.70 35.58 -2.35
C ARG A 691 -54.27 34.12 -2.48
N ASP A 692 -52.96 33.88 -2.47
CA ASP A 692 -52.39 32.53 -2.36
C ASP A 692 -52.43 32.10 -0.88
N ASP A 693 -53.11 31.00 -0.59
CA ASP A 693 -53.16 30.39 0.75
C ASP A 693 -52.21 29.20 0.90
N GLY A 694 -51.42 28.91 -0.14
CA GLY A 694 -50.45 27.83 -0.19
C GLY A 694 -51.06 26.44 -0.42
N SER A 695 -52.38 26.32 -0.57
CA SER A 695 -53.00 25.03 -0.91
C SER A 695 -52.73 24.66 -2.38
N PRO A 696 -52.59 23.35 -2.72
CA PRO A 696 -52.41 22.92 -4.10
C PRO A 696 -53.59 23.33 -5.00
N ASP A 697 -53.27 23.87 -6.17
CA ASP A 697 -54.25 24.18 -7.20
C ASP A 697 -54.51 22.94 -8.07
N ARG A 698 -55.63 22.97 -8.81
CA ARG A 698 -56.02 21.87 -9.69
C ARG A 698 -56.11 22.31 -11.14
N LEU A 699 -55.38 21.59 -12.00
CA LEU A 699 -55.60 21.64 -13.44
C LEU A 699 -56.73 20.68 -13.81
N VAL A 700 -57.71 21.19 -14.55
CA VAL A 700 -58.79 20.41 -15.16
C VAL A 700 -58.73 20.58 -16.68
N ALA A 701 -58.17 19.59 -17.37
CA ALA A 701 -58.24 19.49 -18.82
C ALA A 701 -59.60 18.91 -19.22
N HIS A 702 -60.43 19.71 -19.89
CA HIS A 702 -61.83 19.39 -20.14
C HIS A 702 -62.16 19.28 -21.64
N ASN A 703 -62.60 18.11 -22.06
CA ASN A 703 -63.03 17.80 -23.43
C ASN A 703 -64.29 18.58 -23.81
N GLN A 704 -64.29 19.18 -24.99
CA GLN A 704 -65.38 20.05 -25.44
C GLN A 704 -66.29 19.35 -26.45
N PRO A 705 -67.62 19.56 -26.40
CA PRO A 705 -68.58 18.93 -27.34
C PRO A 705 -68.31 19.21 -28.83
N GLY A 706 -67.63 20.32 -29.15
CA GLY A 706 -67.23 20.69 -30.51
C GLY A 706 -65.82 20.25 -30.93
N GLY A 707 -65.13 19.46 -30.08
CA GLY A 707 -63.72 19.13 -30.23
C GLY A 707 -62.80 20.15 -29.54
N GLY A 708 -61.56 19.72 -29.26
CA GLY A 708 -60.59 20.51 -28.52
C GLY A 708 -60.65 20.35 -27.00
N ILE A 709 -59.74 21.06 -26.31
CA ILE A 709 -59.53 20.96 -24.86
C ILE A 709 -59.53 22.37 -24.27
N LEU A 710 -60.21 22.57 -23.14
CA LEU A 710 -60.03 23.75 -22.29
C LEU A 710 -59.20 23.36 -21.07
N LEU A 711 -58.20 24.18 -20.75
CA LEU A 711 -57.43 24.03 -19.50
C LEU A 711 -57.99 25.00 -18.48
N TRP A 712 -58.63 24.44 -17.46
CA TRP A 712 -59.13 25.18 -16.31
C TRP A 712 -58.17 25.02 -15.15
N VAL A 713 -57.96 26.09 -14.39
CA VAL A 713 -57.32 26.03 -13.07
C VAL A 713 -58.36 26.36 -12.01
N VAL A 714 -58.42 25.54 -10.97
CA VAL A 714 -59.30 25.71 -9.81
C VAL A 714 -58.41 25.86 -8.59
N GLY A 715 -58.52 26.98 -7.87
CA GLY A 715 -57.72 27.22 -6.68
C GLY A 715 -58.17 26.36 -5.50
N GLY A 716 -57.24 26.04 -4.61
CA GLY A 716 -57.54 25.42 -3.32
C GLY A 716 -58.11 26.42 -2.30
N GLY A 717 -58.63 25.90 -1.18
CA GLY A 717 -59.14 26.72 -0.08
C GLY A 717 -60.31 27.65 -0.46
N PRO A 718 -60.28 28.97 -0.14
CA PRO A 718 -61.35 29.91 -0.48
C PRO A 718 -61.40 30.28 -1.98
N ASP A 719 -60.42 29.88 -2.80
CA ASP A 719 -60.28 30.22 -4.23
C ASP A 719 -61.05 29.26 -5.18
N THR A 720 -62.30 28.97 -4.83
CA THR A 720 -63.10 27.86 -5.40
C THR A 720 -63.62 28.03 -6.84
N GLY A 721 -63.35 29.14 -7.52
CA GLY A 721 -63.92 29.44 -8.84
C GLY A 721 -63.07 28.90 -10.00
N PRO A 722 -63.57 27.99 -10.86
CA PRO A 722 -62.82 27.50 -12.02
C PRO A 722 -62.56 28.62 -13.03
N ARG A 723 -61.31 28.76 -13.49
CA ARG A 723 -60.91 29.75 -14.51
C ARG A 723 -60.27 29.09 -15.73
N ILE A 724 -60.60 29.55 -16.93
CA ILE A 724 -59.89 29.13 -18.15
C ILE A 724 -58.54 29.82 -18.19
N TRP A 725 -57.46 29.05 -18.17
CA TRP A 725 -56.09 29.54 -18.31
C TRP A 725 -55.52 29.31 -19.70
N ALA A 726 -56.04 28.32 -20.44
CA ALA A 726 -55.77 28.17 -21.86
C ALA A 726 -56.95 27.56 -22.63
N ASP A 727 -57.16 28.07 -23.85
CA ASP A 727 -58.12 27.53 -24.82
C ASP A 727 -57.37 26.84 -25.97
N LEU A 728 -57.39 25.51 -25.99
CA LEU A 728 -56.66 24.73 -26.99
C LEU A 728 -57.52 24.33 -28.18
N ARG A 729 -58.79 24.76 -28.25
CA ARG A 729 -59.72 24.36 -29.32
C ARG A 729 -59.27 24.78 -30.72
N GLY A 730 -58.60 25.94 -30.83
CA GLY A 730 -58.12 26.47 -32.10
C GLY A 730 -56.76 25.93 -32.58
N GLY A 731 -56.04 25.17 -31.75
CA GLY A 731 -54.64 24.80 -32.01
C GLY A 731 -54.42 23.42 -32.63
N GLY A 732 -55.47 22.73 -33.08
CA GLY A 732 -55.39 21.35 -33.61
C GLY A 732 -55.33 20.25 -32.54
N TRP A 733 -55.39 20.63 -31.26
CA TRP A 733 -55.39 19.72 -30.12
C TRP A 733 -56.70 18.93 -30.05
N SER A 734 -56.61 17.62 -29.84
CA SER A 734 -57.77 16.74 -29.70
C SER A 734 -57.68 15.94 -28.41
N TRP A 735 -58.82 15.62 -27.80
CA TRP A 735 -58.85 14.82 -26.57
C TRP A 735 -58.23 13.43 -26.73
N ALA A 736 -58.41 12.81 -27.90
CA ALA A 736 -57.96 11.46 -28.19
C ALA A 736 -56.46 11.38 -28.53
N ASP A 737 -55.85 12.52 -28.86
CA ASP A 737 -54.48 12.62 -29.34
C ASP A 737 -53.62 13.58 -28.51
N SER A 738 -54.10 14.03 -27.34
CA SER A 738 -53.35 14.91 -26.44
C SER A 738 -53.50 14.50 -24.98
N GLU A 739 -52.46 14.75 -24.19
CA GLU A 739 -52.44 14.60 -22.74
C GLU A 739 -51.66 15.77 -22.11
N GLN A 740 -52.10 16.19 -20.92
CA GLN A 740 -51.53 17.30 -20.17
C GLN A 740 -50.86 16.77 -18.91
N LEU A 741 -49.59 17.12 -18.73
CA LEU A 741 -48.76 16.81 -17.58
C LEU A 741 -48.45 18.11 -16.84
N VAL A 742 -48.17 18.02 -15.54
CA VAL A 742 -47.91 19.18 -14.69
C VAL A 742 -46.57 19.01 -13.98
N GLY A 743 -45.80 20.10 -13.93
CA GLY A 743 -44.54 20.17 -13.21
C GLY A 743 -43.77 21.45 -13.55
N ASP A 744 -43.00 21.96 -12.59
CA ASP A 744 -42.09 23.10 -12.76
C ASP A 744 -40.91 22.74 -13.68
N VAL A 745 -41.09 22.93 -14.99
CA VAL A 745 -40.10 22.56 -16.00
C VAL A 745 -39.09 23.68 -16.26
N ASN A 746 -39.36 24.91 -15.84
CA ASN A 746 -38.47 26.05 -16.03
C ASN A 746 -37.62 26.40 -14.78
N GLY A 747 -37.95 25.84 -13.62
CA GLY A 747 -37.26 26.03 -12.33
C GLY A 747 -37.69 27.27 -11.57
N ASP A 748 -38.84 27.88 -11.91
CA ASP A 748 -39.34 29.11 -11.28
C ASP A 748 -40.22 28.87 -10.04
N LYS A 749 -40.42 27.59 -9.68
CA LYS A 749 -41.23 27.10 -8.55
C LYS A 749 -42.74 27.22 -8.75
N LEU A 750 -43.20 27.58 -9.95
CA LEU A 750 -44.59 27.43 -10.36
C LEU A 750 -44.68 26.23 -11.28
N ASP A 751 -45.71 25.40 -11.09
CA ASP A 751 -45.91 24.27 -11.99
C ASP A 751 -46.45 24.76 -13.33
N ASP A 752 -45.82 24.27 -14.40
CA ASP A 752 -46.20 24.50 -15.78
C ASP A 752 -47.12 23.38 -16.29
N VAL A 753 -47.68 23.56 -17.49
CA VAL A 753 -48.37 22.46 -18.20
C VAL A 753 -47.58 22.04 -19.42
N VAL A 754 -47.29 20.75 -19.53
CA VAL A 754 -46.72 20.15 -20.74
C VAL A 754 -47.80 19.36 -21.46
N SER A 755 -48.18 19.82 -22.66
CA SER A 755 -49.09 19.09 -23.54
C SER A 755 -48.30 18.21 -24.50
N VAL A 756 -48.42 16.89 -24.34
CA VAL A 756 -47.94 15.90 -25.31
C VAL A 756 -49.04 15.63 -26.33
N HIS A 757 -48.74 15.74 -27.62
CA HIS A 757 -49.73 15.62 -28.69
C HIS A 757 -49.22 14.83 -29.88
N ARG A 758 -50.09 13.95 -30.40
CA ARG A 758 -49.79 13.16 -31.59
C ARG A 758 -49.60 14.06 -32.81
N SER A 759 -48.45 13.94 -33.45
CA SER A 759 -48.09 14.72 -34.64
C SER A 759 -47.83 13.82 -35.85
N ARG A 760 -47.99 14.36 -37.07
CA ARG A 760 -47.44 13.74 -38.28
C ARG A 760 -46.02 14.26 -38.47
N VAL A 761 -45.03 13.38 -38.41
CA VAL A 761 -43.60 13.71 -38.56
C VAL A 761 -43.10 13.00 -39.81
N GLY A 762 -42.92 13.73 -40.92
CA GLY A 762 -42.57 13.14 -42.22
C GLY A 762 -43.64 12.15 -42.72
N ALA A 763 -43.24 10.94 -43.09
CA ALA A 763 -44.16 9.85 -43.49
C ALA A 763 -44.73 9.05 -42.29
N GLY A 764 -44.34 9.38 -41.04
CA GLY A 764 -44.71 8.66 -39.83
C GLY A 764 -45.56 9.47 -38.84
N VAL A 765 -45.95 8.83 -37.74
CA VAL A 765 -46.66 9.44 -36.60
C VAL A 765 -45.68 9.57 -35.43
N GLY A 766 -45.45 10.78 -34.92
CA GLY A 766 -44.62 11.07 -33.74
C GLY A 766 -45.41 11.78 -32.64
N THR A 767 -44.70 12.29 -31.62
CA THR A 767 -45.30 13.07 -30.52
C THR A 767 -44.61 14.41 -30.38
N ASN A 768 -45.37 15.51 -30.48
CA ASN A 768 -44.88 16.84 -30.14
C ASN A 768 -45.09 17.09 -28.64
N VAL A 769 -44.11 17.73 -28.01
CA VAL A 769 -44.13 18.13 -26.61
C VAL A 769 -44.13 19.64 -26.55
N TRP A 770 -45.22 20.22 -26.03
CA TRP A 770 -45.37 21.68 -25.93
C TRP A 770 -45.46 22.09 -24.47
N ALA A 771 -44.71 23.11 -24.09
CA ALA A 771 -44.81 23.71 -22.77
C ALA A 771 -45.72 24.95 -22.80
N HIS A 772 -46.58 25.02 -21.80
CA HIS A 772 -47.43 26.15 -21.46
C HIS A 772 -46.90 26.71 -20.14
N LEU A 773 -45.92 27.63 -20.24
CA LEU A 773 -45.25 28.15 -19.05
C LEU A 773 -46.19 28.98 -18.19
N ASN A 774 -46.18 28.75 -16.89
CA ASN A 774 -46.99 29.47 -15.94
C ASN A 774 -46.42 30.88 -15.71
N THR A 775 -47.29 31.88 -15.69
CA THR A 775 -46.93 33.29 -15.44
C THR A 775 -47.41 33.79 -14.07
N GLY A 776 -48.02 32.92 -13.26
CA GLY A 776 -48.68 33.21 -12.00
C GLY A 776 -50.12 33.74 -12.14
N ALA A 777 -50.58 34.07 -13.35
CA ALA A 777 -51.94 34.55 -13.62
C ALA A 777 -52.61 33.88 -14.83
N GLY A 778 -51.95 32.88 -15.43
CA GLY A 778 -52.32 32.26 -16.69
C GLY A 778 -51.12 31.57 -17.34
N PHE A 779 -51.34 30.90 -18.46
CA PHE A 779 -50.27 30.30 -19.25
C PHE A 779 -49.79 31.23 -20.37
N ALA A 780 -48.48 31.24 -20.58
CA ALA A 780 -47.87 31.81 -21.77
C ALA A 780 -48.34 31.07 -23.04
N ALA A 781 -48.11 31.67 -24.21
CA ALA A 781 -48.37 31.02 -25.47
C ALA A 781 -47.56 29.70 -25.57
N PRO A 782 -48.17 28.60 -26.04
CA PRO A 782 -47.50 27.29 -26.07
C PRO A 782 -46.27 27.30 -26.96
N ALA A 783 -45.15 26.80 -26.44
CA ALA A 783 -43.90 26.65 -27.17
C ALA A 783 -43.60 25.18 -27.44
N LEU A 784 -43.23 24.83 -28.67
CA LEU A 784 -42.80 23.48 -29.01
C LEU A 784 -41.40 23.24 -28.44
N TRP A 785 -41.29 22.34 -27.47
CA TRP A 785 -40.03 22.06 -26.77
C TRP A 785 -39.31 20.83 -27.31
N ALA A 786 -40.04 19.86 -27.83
CA ALA A 786 -39.46 18.70 -28.52
C ALA A 786 -40.45 18.08 -29.51
N THR A 787 -39.89 17.41 -30.52
CA THR A 787 -40.61 16.46 -31.35
C THR A 787 -39.96 15.09 -31.18
N ILE A 788 -40.68 14.18 -30.55
CA ILE A 788 -40.29 12.78 -30.40
C ILE A 788 -40.64 12.09 -31.71
N ALA A 789 -39.63 11.94 -32.57
CA ALA A 789 -39.76 11.29 -33.86
C ALA A 789 -40.01 9.78 -33.70
N PRO A 790 -40.74 9.14 -34.64
CA PRO A 790 -40.83 7.68 -34.68
C PRO A 790 -39.47 7.00 -34.96
N THR A 791 -38.50 7.76 -35.50
CA THR A 791 -37.13 7.34 -35.81
C THR A 791 -36.13 7.95 -34.83
N GLY A 792 -35.81 7.22 -33.78
CA GLY A 792 -34.54 7.34 -33.06
C GLY A 792 -34.44 8.41 -31.98
N ALA A 793 -34.64 8.00 -30.72
CA ALA A 793 -33.74 8.47 -29.67
C ALA A 793 -32.30 8.01 -30.01
N PRO A 794 -31.25 8.79 -29.72
CA PRO A 794 -29.86 8.41 -29.99
C PRO A 794 -29.53 7.03 -29.41
N GLY A 795 -28.98 6.11 -30.23
CA GLY A 795 -28.47 4.82 -29.76
C GLY A 795 -28.73 3.58 -30.61
N GLY A 796 -29.54 3.64 -31.68
CA GLY A 796 -29.69 2.51 -32.63
C GLY A 796 -30.48 1.28 -32.15
N ASP A 797 -30.77 1.17 -30.84
CA ASP A 797 -31.43 -0.02 -30.26
C ASP A 797 -32.98 0.05 -30.26
N VAL A 798 -33.57 1.13 -30.77
CA VAL A 798 -35.03 1.29 -30.85
C VAL A 798 -35.49 1.13 -32.31
N PRO A 799 -36.22 0.05 -32.67
CA PRO A 799 -36.69 -0.15 -34.04
C PRO A 799 -37.59 1.00 -34.49
N ALA A 800 -37.42 1.43 -35.74
CA ALA A 800 -37.99 2.61 -36.42
C ALA A 800 -39.54 2.75 -36.48
N SER A 801 -40.29 1.97 -35.69
CA SER A 801 -41.76 1.89 -35.72
C SER A 801 -42.44 1.90 -34.34
N SER A 802 -41.73 2.26 -33.26
CA SER A 802 -42.13 1.93 -31.88
C SER A 802 -42.66 3.08 -31.00
N VAL A 803 -42.75 4.33 -31.48
CA VAL A 803 -43.25 5.44 -30.64
C VAL A 803 -44.54 6.12 -31.15
N PRO A 804 -45.66 5.39 -31.34
CA PRO A 804 -46.96 6.04 -31.32
C PRO A 804 -47.25 6.65 -29.94
N PHE A 805 -47.85 7.85 -29.92
CA PHE A 805 -48.46 8.47 -28.73
C PHE A 805 -49.29 7.47 -27.89
N ARG A 806 -49.96 6.51 -28.54
CA ARG A 806 -50.82 5.51 -27.90
C ARG A 806 -50.08 4.32 -27.26
N ASP A 807 -48.81 4.11 -27.59
CA ASP A 807 -47.98 3.02 -27.06
C ASP A 807 -46.95 3.54 -26.05
N SER A 808 -47.21 4.72 -25.50
CA SER A 808 -46.31 5.43 -24.59
C SER A 808 -47.05 5.93 -23.35
N ARG A 809 -46.35 5.98 -22.22
CA ARG A 809 -46.71 6.78 -21.04
C ARG A 809 -45.70 7.92 -20.87
N TYR A 810 -46.15 9.01 -20.26
CA TYR A 810 -45.36 10.21 -20.06
C TYR A 810 -45.45 10.63 -18.58
N LEU A 811 -44.31 10.93 -17.96
CA LEU A 811 -44.22 11.40 -16.59
C LEU A 811 -43.36 12.66 -16.54
N LEU A 812 -43.68 13.57 -15.62
CA LEU A 812 -42.84 14.73 -15.28
C LEU A 812 -42.33 14.61 -13.85
N GLY A 813 -41.05 14.92 -13.64
CA GLY A 813 -40.45 14.97 -12.31
C GLY A 813 -38.97 15.31 -12.40
N ASP A 814 -38.42 15.91 -11.35
CA ASP A 814 -37.00 16.27 -11.27
C ASP A 814 -36.15 15.02 -11.06
N THR A 815 -35.61 14.44 -12.13
CA THR A 815 -34.96 13.12 -12.06
C THR A 815 -33.47 13.20 -11.76
N ASP A 816 -32.85 14.37 -11.93
CA ASP A 816 -31.43 14.58 -11.64
C ASP A 816 -31.17 15.56 -10.48
N GLY A 817 -32.23 16.07 -9.83
CA GLY A 817 -32.17 16.89 -8.64
C GLY A 817 -31.77 18.34 -8.92
N ASP A 818 -31.92 18.81 -10.15
CA ASP A 818 -31.49 20.15 -10.58
C ASP A 818 -32.54 21.25 -10.28
N GLY A 819 -33.69 20.86 -9.75
CA GLY A 819 -34.82 21.74 -9.46
C GLY A 819 -35.74 21.98 -10.67
N ARG A 820 -35.61 21.26 -11.78
CA ARG A 820 -36.53 21.32 -12.92
C ARG A 820 -37.13 19.96 -13.17
N ALA A 821 -38.41 19.93 -13.54
CA ALA A 821 -39.08 18.70 -13.93
C ALA A 821 -38.60 18.25 -15.31
N ASP A 822 -38.11 17.02 -15.40
CA ASP A 822 -37.75 16.34 -16.63
C ASP A 822 -38.91 15.54 -17.18
N LEU A 823 -38.91 15.28 -18.49
CA LEU A 823 -39.87 14.40 -19.13
C LEU A 823 -39.31 12.98 -19.22
N VAL A 824 -39.97 12.02 -18.57
CA VAL A 824 -39.69 10.59 -18.71
C VAL A 824 -40.72 9.97 -19.64
N THR A 825 -40.24 9.26 -20.66
CA THR A 825 -41.08 8.54 -21.61
C THR A 825 -40.91 7.03 -21.47
N VAL A 826 -42.03 6.32 -21.36
CA VAL A 826 -42.09 4.87 -21.19
C VAL A 826 -42.78 4.26 -22.39
N HIS A 827 -42.10 3.39 -23.13
CA HIS A 827 -42.57 2.88 -24.42
C HIS A 827 -42.66 1.36 -24.46
N ARG A 828 -43.60 0.85 -25.27
CA ARG A 828 -43.69 -0.57 -25.62
C ARG A 828 -42.69 -0.91 -26.74
N SER A 829 -41.75 -1.84 -26.50
CA SER A 829 -40.85 -2.33 -27.55
C SER A 829 -41.51 -3.42 -28.42
N ARG A 830 -41.23 -3.43 -29.73
CA ARG A 830 -41.80 -4.39 -30.70
C ARG A 830 -40.88 -5.58 -31.04
N ALA A 831 -39.68 -5.65 -30.47
CA ALA A 831 -38.79 -6.80 -30.65
C ALA A 831 -39.32 -8.02 -29.84
N GLY A 832 -40.33 -8.71 -30.40
CA GLY A 832 -40.73 -10.08 -30.02
C GLY A 832 -41.43 -10.30 -28.68
N ALA A 833 -41.45 -9.34 -27.75
CA ALA A 833 -42.14 -9.48 -26.47
C ALA A 833 -42.44 -8.10 -25.88
N SER A 834 -43.43 -7.99 -25.00
CA SER A 834 -43.98 -6.71 -24.49
C SER A 834 -43.03 -5.88 -23.60
N ALA A 835 -41.72 -5.89 -23.86
CA ALA A 835 -40.66 -5.20 -23.12
C ALA A 835 -40.88 -3.68 -23.02
N ILE A 836 -40.28 -3.07 -22.00
CA ILE A 836 -40.41 -1.65 -21.67
C ILE A 836 -39.12 -0.92 -22.01
N THR A 837 -39.22 0.25 -22.63
CA THR A 837 -38.08 1.15 -22.84
C THR A 837 -38.35 2.50 -22.17
N TYR A 838 -37.38 3.01 -21.42
CA TYR A 838 -37.43 4.29 -20.72
C TYR A 838 -36.43 5.27 -21.35
N ALA A 839 -36.86 6.53 -21.53
CA ALA A 839 -35.98 7.62 -21.94
C ALA A 839 -36.23 8.86 -21.07
N VAL A 840 -35.16 9.59 -20.74
CA VAL A 840 -35.21 10.81 -19.93
C VAL A 840 -34.82 12.00 -20.79
N TRP A 841 -35.76 12.92 -20.97
CA TRP A 841 -35.60 14.16 -21.70
C TRP A 841 -35.42 15.28 -20.68
N ARG A 842 -34.16 15.68 -20.46
CA ARG A 842 -33.84 16.66 -19.43
C ARG A 842 -34.35 18.04 -19.77
N SER A 843 -34.94 18.75 -18.80
CA SER A 843 -35.30 20.13 -19.02
C SER A 843 -34.06 21.03 -19.04
N THR A 844 -34.04 21.94 -20.00
CA THR A 844 -33.04 23.03 -20.08
C THR A 844 -33.58 24.35 -19.52
N GLY A 845 -34.83 24.34 -19.03
CA GLY A 845 -35.58 25.53 -18.63
C GLY A 845 -36.30 26.25 -19.78
N SER A 846 -35.92 25.97 -21.04
CA SER A 846 -36.53 26.57 -22.24
C SER A 846 -36.82 25.56 -23.35
N GLY A 847 -36.66 24.27 -23.07
CA GLY A 847 -36.74 23.18 -24.03
C GLY A 847 -36.30 21.85 -23.39
N LEU A 848 -36.44 20.76 -24.12
CA LEU A 848 -36.01 19.43 -23.66
C LEU A 848 -34.77 18.95 -24.42
N ALA A 849 -33.75 18.51 -23.69
CA ALA A 849 -32.57 17.89 -24.27
C ALA A 849 -32.90 16.48 -24.79
N THR A 850 -32.35 16.15 -25.96
CA THR A 850 -32.46 14.81 -26.51
C THR A 850 -31.77 13.79 -25.59
N PRO A 851 -32.42 12.67 -25.22
CA PRO A 851 -31.83 11.66 -24.36
C PRO A 851 -30.53 11.11 -24.95
N ALA A 852 -29.45 11.03 -24.17
CA ALA A 852 -28.18 10.48 -24.65
C ALA A 852 -28.22 8.94 -24.81
N SER A 853 -29.10 8.27 -24.06
CA SER A 853 -29.31 6.81 -24.12
C SER A 853 -30.69 6.43 -23.56
N THR A 854 -31.10 5.18 -23.79
CA THR A 854 -32.36 4.62 -23.25
C THR A 854 -32.08 3.39 -22.38
N THR A 855 -32.96 3.10 -21.42
CA THR A 855 -32.92 1.87 -20.62
C THR A 855 -34.01 0.91 -21.10
N SER A 856 -33.66 -0.33 -21.43
CA SER A 856 -34.63 -1.38 -21.77
C SER A 856 -34.75 -2.40 -20.64
N ALA A 857 -35.98 -2.85 -20.37
CA ALA A 857 -36.27 -3.95 -19.45
C ALA A 857 -36.73 -5.18 -20.25
N ASP A 858 -35.92 -6.25 -20.22
CA ASP A 858 -36.12 -7.45 -21.02
C ASP A 858 -37.39 -8.23 -20.63
N ALA A 859 -38.21 -8.53 -21.63
CA ALA A 859 -39.44 -9.29 -21.43
C ALA A 859 -39.21 -10.76 -21.00
N GLY A 860 -38.00 -11.31 -21.21
CA GLY A 860 -37.61 -12.63 -20.72
C GLY A 860 -37.64 -12.75 -19.19
N GLY A 861 -37.57 -11.62 -18.48
CA GLY A 861 -37.73 -11.53 -17.02
C GLY A 861 -39.15 -11.22 -16.55
N GLY A 862 -40.16 -11.25 -17.45
CA GLY A 862 -41.55 -10.92 -17.12
C GLY A 862 -41.90 -9.43 -17.17
N TRP A 863 -40.92 -8.55 -17.42
CA TRP A 863 -41.07 -7.11 -17.50
C TRP A 863 -41.84 -6.69 -18.75
N ARG A 864 -43.16 -6.56 -18.60
CA ARG A 864 -44.05 -6.18 -19.69
C ARG A 864 -44.69 -4.81 -19.46
N PHE A 865 -44.77 -4.00 -20.52
CA PHE A 865 -45.46 -2.71 -20.51
C PHE A 865 -46.90 -2.83 -19.97
N ASP A 866 -47.63 -3.84 -20.41
CA ASP A 866 -49.03 -4.09 -19.99
C ASP A 866 -49.16 -4.56 -18.53
N LEU A 867 -48.06 -5.00 -17.92
CA LEU A 867 -47.97 -5.46 -16.54
C LEU A 867 -47.27 -4.42 -15.64
N SER A 868 -47.10 -3.19 -16.10
CA SER A 868 -46.41 -2.14 -15.36
C SER A 868 -47.22 -0.84 -15.31
N ARG A 869 -47.07 -0.09 -14.22
CA ARG A 869 -47.42 1.33 -14.08
C ARG A 869 -46.22 2.01 -13.44
N ASP A 870 -45.99 3.28 -13.71
CA ASP A 870 -44.81 3.99 -13.22
C ASP A 870 -45.23 5.25 -12.45
N VAL A 871 -44.45 5.59 -11.42
CA VAL A 871 -44.49 6.86 -10.71
C VAL A 871 -43.05 7.36 -10.51
N LEU A 872 -42.87 8.68 -10.41
CA LEU A 872 -41.58 9.29 -10.09
C LEU A 872 -41.57 9.71 -8.63
N ALA A 873 -40.55 9.32 -7.88
CA ALA A 873 -40.48 9.50 -6.43
C ALA A 873 -39.03 9.52 -5.93
N ASN A 874 -38.65 10.43 -5.03
CA ASN A 874 -37.36 10.45 -4.34
C ASN A 874 -37.40 9.42 -3.20
N VAL A 875 -37.24 8.15 -3.53
CA VAL A 875 -37.38 7.06 -2.56
C VAL A 875 -36.05 6.68 -1.92
N ASP A 876 -34.92 7.25 -2.36
CA ASP A 876 -33.58 6.92 -1.85
C ASP A 876 -32.87 8.08 -1.12
N GLY A 877 -33.51 9.24 -1.06
CA GLY A 877 -33.06 10.42 -0.31
C GLY A 877 -31.90 11.18 -0.92
N ARG A 878 -31.58 10.93 -2.19
CA ARG A 878 -30.54 11.66 -2.93
C ARG A 878 -31.05 12.96 -3.54
N GLY A 879 -32.36 13.22 -3.48
CA GLY A 879 -32.99 14.47 -3.90
C GLY A 879 -33.46 14.50 -5.36
N GLY A 880 -32.96 13.59 -6.22
CA GLY A 880 -33.58 13.31 -7.52
C GLY A 880 -34.72 12.30 -7.38
N LYS A 881 -35.68 12.31 -8.32
CA LYS A 881 -36.78 11.34 -8.35
C LYS A 881 -36.37 10.09 -9.13
N GLU A 882 -36.44 8.94 -8.47
CA GLU A 882 -36.31 7.62 -9.09
C GLU A 882 -37.55 7.24 -9.90
N LEU A 883 -37.36 6.31 -10.83
CA LEU A 883 -38.46 5.62 -11.48
C LEU A 883 -38.92 4.45 -10.62
N VAL A 884 -40.14 4.54 -10.08
CA VAL A 884 -40.79 3.46 -9.33
C VAL A 884 -41.79 2.75 -10.23
N THR A 885 -41.50 1.50 -10.58
CA THR A 885 -42.37 0.63 -11.37
C THR A 885 -43.20 -0.28 -10.48
N VAL A 886 -44.51 -0.12 -10.56
CA VAL A 886 -45.52 -1.01 -10.02
C VAL A 886 -45.71 -2.17 -11.01
N HIS A 887 -45.29 -3.37 -10.64
CA HIS A 887 -45.31 -4.54 -11.52
C HIS A 887 -46.39 -5.55 -11.10
N HIS A 888 -47.34 -5.83 -12.00
CA HIS A 888 -48.37 -6.84 -11.86
C HIS A 888 -47.77 -8.25 -11.82
N GLN A 889 -48.17 -9.04 -10.83
CA GLN A 889 -47.71 -10.41 -10.61
C GLN A 889 -48.82 -11.42 -10.90
N PRO A 890 -48.49 -12.70 -11.16
CA PRO A 890 -49.48 -13.76 -11.20
C PRO A 890 -50.34 -13.77 -9.92
N GLY A 891 -51.66 -13.95 -10.07
CA GLY A 891 -52.60 -13.92 -8.95
C GLY A 891 -53.11 -12.52 -8.57
N ASP A 892 -52.98 -11.53 -9.47
CA ASP A 892 -53.39 -10.12 -9.29
C ASP A 892 -52.54 -9.34 -8.27
N GLY A 893 -51.48 -9.92 -7.69
CA GLY A 893 -50.61 -9.23 -6.72
C GLY A 893 -49.69 -8.18 -7.35
N VAL A 894 -49.02 -7.37 -6.51
CA VAL A 894 -48.17 -6.25 -6.94
C VAL A 894 -46.77 -6.31 -6.30
N LEU A 895 -45.73 -6.01 -7.09
CA LEU A 895 -44.38 -5.70 -6.61
C LEU A 895 -44.02 -4.26 -6.95
N LEU A 896 -43.34 -3.56 -6.04
CA LEU A 896 -42.78 -2.24 -6.29
C LEU A 896 -41.27 -2.35 -6.51
N TRP A 897 -40.81 -1.78 -7.61
CA TRP A 897 -39.40 -1.75 -7.98
C TRP A 897 -38.95 -0.30 -8.17
N SER A 898 -37.74 0.04 -7.76
CA SER A 898 -37.13 1.35 -8.04
C SER A 898 -35.93 1.23 -8.97
N ARG A 899 -35.70 2.26 -9.79
CA ARG A 899 -34.49 2.43 -10.58
C ARG A 899 -33.94 3.84 -10.39
N THR A 900 -32.70 3.93 -9.93
CA THR A 900 -31.99 5.20 -9.78
C THR A 900 -31.42 5.67 -11.12
N LEU A 901 -31.51 6.97 -11.38
CA LEU A 901 -30.88 7.61 -12.54
C LEU A 901 -29.37 7.72 -12.31
N GLY A 902 -28.58 7.11 -13.20
CA GLY A 902 -27.12 7.25 -13.22
C GLY A 902 -26.66 8.37 -14.13
N SER A 903 -25.63 8.13 -14.93
CA SER A 903 -25.08 9.06 -15.93
C SER A 903 -26.01 9.23 -17.16
N GLY A 904 -27.28 9.60 -16.96
CA GLY A 904 -28.27 9.82 -18.02
C GLY A 904 -29.07 8.58 -18.45
N ARG A 905 -29.07 7.50 -17.65
CA ARG A 905 -29.93 6.33 -17.85
C ARG A 905 -30.33 5.69 -16.52
N PHE A 906 -31.50 5.07 -16.46
CA PHE A 906 -31.93 4.31 -15.29
C PHE A 906 -31.12 3.02 -15.14
N GLY A 907 -30.68 2.74 -13.92
CA GLY A 907 -29.93 1.53 -13.55
C GLY A 907 -30.77 0.26 -13.47
N ALA A 908 -30.17 -0.78 -12.89
CA ALA A 908 -30.84 -2.05 -12.61
C ALA A 908 -31.97 -1.85 -11.56
N PRO A 909 -33.11 -2.55 -11.69
CA PRO A 909 -34.22 -2.40 -10.77
C PRO A 909 -33.92 -3.09 -9.43
N THR A 910 -34.32 -2.46 -8.32
CA THR A 910 -34.27 -3.03 -6.97
C THR A 910 -35.67 -3.20 -6.40
N ILE A 911 -35.92 -4.31 -5.69
CA ILE A 911 -37.22 -4.53 -5.02
C ILE A 911 -37.34 -3.53 -3.87
N ARG A 912 -38.43 -2.76 -3.86
CA ARG A 912 -38.77 -1.84 -2.77
C ARG A 912 -39.79 -2.42 -1.83
N ALA A 913 -40.84 -3.04 -2.36
CA ALA A 913 -41.88 -3.67 -1.55
C ALA A 913 -42.47 -4.88 -2.27
N ASP A 914 -42.73 -5.93 -1.49
CA ASP A 914 -43.52 -7.07 -1.92
C ASP A 914 -44.94 -6.96 -1.35
N LEU A 915 -45.89 -6.56 -2.20
CA LEU A 915 -47.28 -6.34 -1.79
C LEU A 915 -48.18 -7.55 -2.09
N ARG A 916 -47.62 -8.67 -2.58
CA ARG A 916 -48.41 -9.85 -2.98
C ARG A 916 -49.16 -10.49 -1.81
N THR A 917 -48.64 -10.39 -0.58
CA THR A 917 -49.19 -11.05 0.61
C THR A 917 -50.15 -10.18 1.42
N GLY A 918 -50.31 -8.90 1.07
CA GLY A 918 -51.11 -7.93 1.83
C GLY A 918 -52.55 -7.73 1.34
N GLY A 919 -53.03 -8.54 0.39
CA GLY A 919 -54.35 -8.37 -0.24
C GLY A 919 -54.39 -7.27 -1.34
N TRP A 920 -53.24 -6.66 -1.63
CA TRP A 920 -53.08 -5.61 -2.64
C TRP A 920 -53.17 -6.19 -4.04
N SER A 921 -54.19 -5.77 -4.78
CA SER A 921 -54.46 -6.28 -6.11
C SER A 921 -54.19 -5.22 -7.18
N TRP A 922 -53.70 -5.63 -8.35
CA TRP A 922 -53.41 -4.76 -9.48
C TRP A 922 -54.66 -4.03 -9.99
N THR A 923 -55.79 -4.74 -10.01
CA THR A 923 -57.08 -4.16 -10.39
C THR A 923 -57.70 -3.31 -9.29
N GLY A 924 -57.46 -3.66 -8.02
CA GLY A 924 -57.99 -3.02 -6.83
C GLY A 924 -57.11 -1.95 -6.20
N SER A 925 -55.98 -1.57 -6.82
CA SER A 925 -55.10 -0.54 -6.27
C SER A 925 -54.52 0.43 -7.31
N ARG A 926 -54.27 1.66 -6.85
CA ARG A 926 -53.50 2.71 -7.53
C ARG A 926 -52.42 3.23 -6.59
N GLN A 927 -51.26 3.53 -7.15
CA GLN A 927 -50.09 4.00 -6.41
C GLN A 927 -49.76 5.43 -6.83
N SER A 928 -49.31 6.21 -5.87
CA SER A 928 -48.75 7.54 -6.02
C SER A 928 -47.58 7.68 -5.05
N ALA A 929 -46.90 8.82 -5.04
CA ALA A 929 -45.79 9.05 -4.12
C ALA A 929 -45.79 10.47 -3.58
N ALA A 930 -45.42 10.62 -2.31
CA ALA A 930 -45.32 11.90 -1.61
C ALA A 930 -44.47 11.74 -0.35
N ASP A 931 -43.74 12.78 0.02
CA ASP A 931 -43.11 12.91 1.35
C ASP A 931 -44.18 13.12 2.43
N VAL A 932 -44.76 12.02 2.95
CA VAL A 932 -45.88 12.07 3.90
C VAL A 932 -45.43 12.32 5.33
N ASP A 933 -44.17 12.07 5.64
CA ASP A 933 -43.69 12.26 6.99
C ASP A 933 -42.89 13.55 7.18
N GLY A 934 -42.43 14.17 6.10
CA GLY A 934 -41.70 15.43 6.04
C GLY A 934 -40.19 15.27 6.25
N ASP A 935 -39.61 14.14 5.85
CA ASP A 935 -38.17 13.87 5.95
C ASP A 935 -37.40 14.16 4.65
N GLY A 936 -38.13 14.44 3.57
CA GLY A 936 -37.61 14.75 2.24
C GLY A 936 -37.61 13.55 1.28
N ASP A 937 -37.92 12.35 1.76
CA ASP A 937 -38.07 11.15 0.95
C ASP A 937 -39.55 10.94 0.62
N ASP A 938 -39.85 10.51 -0.60
CA ASP A 938 -41.21 10.19 -1.00
C ASP A 938 -41.60 8.77 -0.54
N GLU A 939 -42.72 8.64 0.16
CA GLU A 939 -43.36 7.36 0.43
C GLU A 939 -44.28 6.95 -0.71
N VAL A 940 -44.42 5.65 -0.93
CA VAL A 940 -45.47 5.15 -1.83
C VAL A 940 -46.81 5.17 -1.10
N VAL A 941 -47.78 5.86 -1.70
CA VAL A 941 -49.17 5.96 -1.23
C VAL A 941 -50.02 5.03 -2.08
N THR A 942 -50.76 4.12 -1.45
CA THR A 942 -51.65 3.19 -2.14
C THR A 942 -53.11 3.43 -1.77
N VAL A 943 -53.94 3.69 -2.78
CA VAL A 943 -55.41 3.70 -2.66
C VAL A 943 -55.94 2.33 -3.03
N HIS A 944 -56.68 1.70 -2.12
CA HIS A 944 -57.14 0.31 -2.22
C HIS A 944 -58.65 0.18 -2.18
N ALA A 945 -59.23 -0.38 -3.23
CA ALA A 945 -60.64 -0.73 -3.30
C ALA A 945 -61.00 -1.82 -2.29
N GLN A 946 -62.13 -1.68 -1.59
CA GLN A 946 -62.55 -2.63 -0.55
C GLN A 946 -63.69 -3.55 -1.02
N PRO A 947 -63.66 -4.85 -0.65
CA PRO A 947 -64.79 -5.75 -0.85
C PRO A 947 -66.03 -5.22 -0.10
N GLY A 948 -67.07 -4.81 -0.85
CA GLY A 948 -68.28 -4.20 -0.29
C GLY A 948 -68.46 -2.70 -0.58
N GLY A 949 -67.50 -2.07 -1.25
CA GLY A 949 -67.56 -0.64 -1.64
C GLY A 949 -66.64 0.25 -0.80
N GLY A 950 -66.30 1.42 -1.35
CA GLY A 950 -65.36 2.38 -0.75
C GLY A 950 -63.88 2.00 -0.90
N GLU A 951 -63.03 2.82 -0.27
CA GLU A 951 -61.58 2.85 -0.48
C GLU A 951 -60.82 2.97 0.86
N LEU A 952 -59.59 2.46 0.92
CA LEU A 952 -58.63 2.76 1.99
C LEU A 952 -57.37 3.40 1.40
N VAL A 953 -56.80 4.38 2.09
CA VAL A 953 -55.54 5.03 1.70
C VAL A 953 -54.45 4.60 2.67
N TRP A 954 -53.34 4.10 2.15
CA TRP A 954 -52.22 3.61 2.93
C TRP A 954 -50.91 4.22 2.45
N VAL A 955 -49.95 4.26 3.37
CA VAL A 955 -48.57 4.70 3.12
C VAL A 955 -47.64 3.52 3.34
N HIS A 956 -46.67 3.37 2.45
CA HIS A 956 -45.55 2.44 2.56
C HIS A 956 -44.30 3.26 2.93
N PRO A 957 -43.88 3.26 4.21
CA PRO A 957 -42.77 4.10 4.68
C PRO A 957 -41.46 3.86 3.94
N SER A 958 -40.72 4.94 3.68
CA SER A 958 -39.33 4.91 3.24
C SER A 958 -38.41 4.58 4.44
N GLY A 959 -37.26 3.90 4.23
CA GLY A 959 -36.35 3.53 5.33
C GLY A 959 -35.41 2.36 5.03
N ALA A 960 -34.14 2.48 5.46
CA ALA A 960 -33.05 1.56 5.15
C ALA A 960 -33.27 0.11 5.64
N SER A 961 -32.97 -0.86 4.75
CA SER A 961 -32.92 -2.32 4.94
C SER A 961 -34.24 -3.06 5.22
N GLY A 962 -35.24 -2.91 4.34
CA GLY A 962 -36.28 -3.93 4.13
C GLY A 962 -37.73 -3.41 4.16
N PRO A 963 -38.70 -4.27 3.79
CA PRO A 963 -40.11 -3.90 3.71
C PRO A 963 -40.68 -3.55 5.10
N GLN A 964 -41.09 -2.29 5.28
CA GLN A 964 -41.84 -1.81 6.45
C GLN A 964 -43.33 -2.17 6.34
N ALA A 965 -44.01 -2.31 7.48
CA ALA A 965 -45.46 -2.53 7.49
C ALA A 965 -46.20 -1.28 6.98
N PRO A 966 -47.19 -1.41 6.08
CA PRO A 966 -47.95 -0.28 5.58
C PRO A 966 -48.80 0.35 6.70
N VAL A 967 -48.93 1.68 6.67
CA VAL A 967 -49.69 2.47 7.64
C VAL A 967 -50.99 2.94 7.00
N LEU A 968 -52.13 2.67 7.66
CA LEU A 968 -53.43 3.17 7.21
C LEU A 968 -53.51 4.69 7.49
N VAL A 969 -53.79 5.46 6.44
CA VAL A 969 -53.91 6.93 6.51
C VAL A 969 -55.38 7.36 6.52
N ALA A 970 -56.21 6.81 5.63
CA ALA A 970 -57.63 7.18 5.54
C ALA A 970 -58.52 5.94 5.32
N ASP A 971 -59.67 5.93 6.00
CA ASP A 971 -60.74 4.94 5.79
C ASP A 971 -61.97 5.60 5.17
N LEU A 972 -62.16 5.37 3.87
CA LEU A 972 -63.23 5.96 3.05
C LEU A 972 -64.33 4.94 2.72
N ARG A 973 -64.47 3.88 3.52
CA ARG A 973 -65.53 2.88 3.31
C ARG A 973 -66.93 3.42 3.60
N GLY A 974 -67.04 4.46 4.44
CA GLY A 974 -68.29 5.19 4.69
C GLY A 974 -68.36 6.49 3.89
N GLY A 975 -69.55 6.87 3.40
CA GLY A 975 -69.77 8.20 2.80
C GLY A 975 -70.03 8.25 1.28
N GLY A 976 -70.24 7.11 0.63
CA GLY A 976 -70.61 7.05 -0.80
C GLY A 976 -69.43 7.03 -1.78
N TRP A 977 -68.20 6.91 -1.27
CA TRP A 977 -66.98 6.76 -2.08
C TRP A 977 -66.97 5.46 -2.88
N SER A 978 -66.39 5.51 -4.08
CA SER A 978 -66.30 4.37 -4.98
C SER A 978 -65.10 4.51 -5.89
N TYR A 979 -64.26 3.49 -5.89
CA TYR A 979 -63.00 3.43 -6.64
C TYR A 979 -63.16 3.64 -8.16
N SER A 980 -64.32 3.29 -8.72
CA SER A 980 -64.63 3.53 -10.14
C SER A 980 -65.14 4.94 -10.44
N ALA A 981 -65.64 5.64 -9.42
CA ALA A 981 -66.13 7.01 -9.49
C ALA A 981 -65.14 8.04 -8.95
N SER A 982 -64.02 7.60 -8.38
CA SER A 982 -62.92 8.43 -7.87
C SER A 982 -61.68 8.37 -8.78
N ARG A 983 -60.97 9.49 -8.89
CA ARG A 983 -59.61 9.61 -9.44
C ARG A 983 -58.78 10.42 -8.47
N GLU A 984 -57.56 9.95 -8.25
CA GLU A 984 -56.67 10.49 -7.25
C GLU A 984 -55.42 11.06 -7.90
N SER A 985 -54.95 12.20 -7.40
CA SER A 985 -53.65 12.78 -7.71
C SER A 985 -53.03 13.28 -6.41
N ILE A 986 -51.70 13.38 -6.38
CA ILE A 986 -50.99 13.98 -5.24
C ILE A 986 -50.37 15.26 -5.72
N GLY A 987 -50.68 16.38 -5.03
CA GLY A 987 -49.95 17.62 -5.21
C GLY A 987 -48.58 17.48 -4.57
N LEU A 988 -47.52 17.45 -5.38
CA LEU A 988 -46.15 17.51 -4.87
C LEU A 988 -45.86 18.95 -4.42
N LEU A 989 -45.84 19.19 -3.11
CA LEU A 989 -45.24 20.41 -2.55
C LEU A 989 -43.76 20.09 -2.33
N ARG A 990 -42.88 20.66 -3.16
CA ARG A 990 -41.42 20.47 -3.08
C ARG A 990 -40.83 21.00 -1.77
#